data_AF-A0A1G5CRP2-F1
#
_entry.id   AF-A0A1G5CRP2-F1
#
_cell.length_a   1.000
_cell.length_b   1.000
_cell.length_c   1.000
_cell.angle_alpha   90.00
_cell.angle_beta   90.00
_cell.angle_gamma   90.00
#
_symmetry.space_group_name_H-M   'P 1'
#
loop_
_entity.id
_entity.type
_entity.pdbx_description
1 polymer ?
#
loop_
_entity_poly.entity_id
_entity_poly.type
_entity_poly.pdbx_seq_one_letter_code
_entity_poly.pdbx_strand_id
1 'polypeptide(L)'
;MREYKNKLEVEDSYREIFEEAILCMKLREVAELFYQGADKFAFKLWNDISDDYVTIQNRISAADKSVGDNLLSLGLKFRDNARDNKYIAALIESDIIPAIHEHLKNFTSIDIEDNGFRLQGTPSGFLTLYDEQNGFYCHSPYDPMHEAMICAENYRTENASEFRIFGCDLGYLPYQIWLKTRGLIDIYIYEYGTQTVEYAYMFGPLGLIDPDILHIYIYDDLCELGGEFIVYSNYGNRETYVSDSFMCLMDRLHSENPKGLSVKDGILHYNTLSGYKSEIRINSVYNLRLMKGYYTDLDFSEYPAEWIVVAAGPSLNDNIDFIRESVGKRTIVAVNRCIERLDAEGIRPDLFIAVDSTDRIVPHIEGHEAFTENIPIIVSPDTNAEFMKKYRGPVYLNANTQNVQVLNVAAEKNIPIWNASGTVASYALEAAYEMGASKIYLVGVDLGYPGGNIYASDVRESSDPKVKEGETARSNDGGKVLTRMDFLYFAEQLESQIKARPNVEVWNRSEHGMYISGTRIGAWWEEGLPKEEDVLDWLKRLKDETMLTWQEKYFMLRQLTDRRGDKLTDNDSTMCVTVYEKILEELVSDPNFHEVHLSRGKGLSVLIFTDIGELDTIHGAAPGLIVDSNERLSGKRVFFKDGLSKEPSDTLSERDTICIKGREYPFYQLPDIMPDLDFYTEVLRFLSKQSGGVSIRCDDKYSLLYGLCQISYNIN
;
A
#
# COMPACT_ATOMS: atom_id res chain seq x y z
N MET A 1 1.41 -22.23 37.65
CA MET A 1 1.45 -23.58 38.27
C MET A 1 0.77 -23.68 39.64
N ARG A 2 1.04 -22.82 40.65
CA ARG A 2 0.25 -22.82 41.92
C ARG A 2 -1.12 -22.15 41.80
N GLU A 3 -1.29 -21.18 40.90
CA GLU A 3 -2.61 -20.61 40.50
C GLU A 3 -3.39 -21.52 39.55
N TYR A 4 -2.75 -22.53 38.96
CA TYR A 4 -3.39 -23.49 38.04
C TYR A 4 -4.32 -24.48 38.75
N LYS A 5 -4.31 -24.51 40.08
CA LYS A 5 -5.08 -25.48 40.88
C LYS A 5 -6.57 -25.17 40.98
N ASN A 6 -6.96 -23.89 40.88
CA ASN A 6 -8.38 -23.50 40.73
C ASN A 6 -8.86 -23.62 39.28
N LYS A 7 -7.95 -23.53 38.28
CA LYS A 7 -8.27 -23.71 36.87
C LYS A 7 -8.66 -25.15 36.52
N LEU A 8 -8.02 -26.16 37.13
CA LEU A 8 -8.33 -27.58 36.90
C LEU A 8 -9.75 -28.00 37.35
N GLU A 9 -10.27 -27.49 38.48
CA GLU A 9 -11.66 -27.80 38.92
C GLU A 9 -12.70 -27.11 38.03
N VAL A 10 -12.37 -25.92 37.52
CA VAL A 10 -13.19 -25.21 36.52
C VAL A 10 -13.13 -25.92 35.18
N GLU A 11 -11.98 -26.45 34.78
CA GLU A 11 -11.77 -27.14 33.49
C GLU A 11 -12.58 -28.45 33.38
N ASP A 12 -12.57 -29.28 34.42
CA ASP A 12 -13.38 -30.52 34.44
C ASP A 12 -14.89 -30.20 34.42
N SER A 13 -15.33 -29.24 35.24
CA SER A 13 -16.73 -28.83 35.30
C SER A 13 -17.19 -28.13 34.01
N TYR A 14 -16.31 -27.34 33.41
CA TYR A 14 -16.58 -26.60 32.17
C TYR A 14 -16.64 -27.53 30.97
N ARG A 15 -15.79 -28.55 30.91
CA ARG A 15 -15.84 -29.55 29.83
C ARG A 15 -17.21 -30.20 29.74
N GLU A 16 -17.83 -30.53 30.86
CA GLU A 16 -19.17 -31.10 30.89
C GLU A 16 -20.22 -30.14 30.33
N ILE A 17 -20.20 -28.88 30.77
CA ILE A 17 -21.07 -27.80 30.28
C ILE A 17 -20.86 -27.58 28.77
N PHE A 18 -19.61 -27.64 28.32
CA PHE A 18 -19.24 -27.46 26.92
C PHE A 18 -19.76 -28.60 26.03
N GLU A 19 -19.67 -29.86 26.49
CA GLU A 19 -20.27 -31.02 25.81
C GLU A 19 -21.79 -30.86 25.64
N GLU A 20 -22.47 -30.38 26.69
CA GLU A 20 -23.90 -30.10 26.69
C GLU A 20 -24.28 -28.99 25.70
N ALA A 21 -23.51 -27.91 25.67
CA ALA A 21 -23.68 -26.81 24.72
C ALA A 21 -23.44 -27.25 23.25
N ILE A 22 -22.42 -28.07 23.00
CA ILE A 22 -22.14 -28.66 21.68
C ILE A 22 -23.29 -29.58 21.22
N LEU A 23 -23.90 -30.34 22.15
CA LEU A 23 -25.08 -31.14 21.83
C LEU A 23 -26.24 -30.26 21.36
N CYS A 24 -26.53 -29.15 22.05
CA CYS A 24 -27.57 -28.20 21.64
C CYS A 24 -27.36 -27.68 20.21
N MET A 25 -26.11 -27.33 19.87
CA MET A 25 -25.74 -26.91 18.52
C MET A 25 -26.01 -28.01 17.48
N LYS A 26 -25.54 -29.24 17.73
CA LYS A 26 -25.76 -30.38 16.83
C LYS A 26 -27.23 -30.74 16.68
N LEU A 27 -28.02 -30.64 17.76
CA LEU A 27 -29.46 -30.84 17.73
C LEU A 27 -30.16 -29.79 16.85
N ARG A 28 -29.72 -28.53 16.90
CA ARG A 28 -30.23 -27.47 16.04
C ARG A 28 -29.97 -27.77 14.57
N GLU A 29 -28.76 -28.22 14.22
CA GLU A 29 -28.43 -28.66 12.86
C GLU A 29 -29.32 -29.82 12.39
N VAL A 30 -29.62 -30.80 13.27
CA VAL A 30 -30.59 -31.87 12.97
C VAL A 30 -31.97 -31.29 12.63
N ALA A 31 -32.47 -30.32 13.44
CA ALA A 31 -33.76 -29.68 13.21
C ALA A 31 -33.79 -28.91 11.87
N GLU A 32 -32.74 -28.14 11.57
CA GLU A 32 -32.60 -27.40 10.32
C GLU A 32 -32.61 -28.32 9.10
N LEU A 33 -31.87 -29.43 9.14
CA LEU A 33 -31.86 -30.43 8.08
C LEU A 33 -33.25 -31.03 7.85
N PHE A 34 -34.02 -31.30 8.91
CA PHE A 34 -35.40 -31.74 8.79
C PHE A 34 -36.32 -30.67 8.18
N TYR A 35 -36.19 -29.40 8.55
CA TYR A 35 -36.97 -28.32 7.92
C TYR A 35 -36.65 -28.14 6.44
N GLN A 36 -35.39 -28.36 6.05
CA GLN A 36 -34.94 -28.31 4.66
C GLN A 36 -35.34 -29.57 3.85
N GLY A 37 -35.90 -30.60 4.49
CA GLY A 37 -36.25 -31.88 3.85
C GLY A 37 -35.03 -32.76 3.55
N ALA A 38 -33.90 -32.49 4.19
CA ALA A 38 -32.65 -33.24 4.06
C ALA A 38 -32.60 -34.46 5.01
N ASP A 39 -33.69 -35.23 5.06
CA ASP A 39 -33.96 -36.26 6.07
C ASP A 39 -32.82 -37.27 6.28
N LYS A 40 -32.19 -37.72 5.18
CA LYS A 40 -31.09 -38.70 5.24
C LYS A 40 -29.89 -38.16 6.02
N PHE A 41 -29.58 -36.87 5.87
CA PHE A 41 -28.49 -36.22 6.58
C PHE A 41 -28.88 -35.96 8.05
N ALA A 42 -30.12 -35.52 8.29
CA ALA A 42 -30.64 -35.32 9.63
C ALA A 42 -30.58 -36.62 10.47
N PHE A 43 -31.04 -37.75 9.93
CA PHE A 43 -30.97 -39.04 10.62
C PHE A 43 -29.55 -39.54 10.83
N LYS A 44 -28.63 -39.27 9.89
CA LYS A 44 -27.22 -39.61 10.06
C LYS A 44 -26.64 -38.84 11.25
N LEU A 45 -26.78 -37.51 11.25
CA LEU A 45 -26.29 -36.66 12.33
C LEU A 45 -26.93 -37.01 13.67
N TRP A 46 -28.24 -37.27 13.70
CA TRP A 46 -28.93 -37.75 14.90
C TRP A 46 -28.31 -39.03 15.46
N ASN A 47 -28.05 -40.03 14.61
CA ASN A 47 -27.43 -41.27 15.06
C ASN A 47 -26.03 -41.01 15.63
N ASP A 48 -25.26 -40.11 15.00
CA ASP A 48 -23.91 -39.73 15.43
C ASP A 48 -23.91 -39.04 16.81
N ILE A 49 -25.03 -38.46 17.26
CA ILE A 49 -25.14 -37.71 18.54
C ILE A 49 -26.08 -38.35 19.57
N SER A 50 -26.73 -39.47 19.23
CA SER A 50 -27.78 -40.06 20.06
C SER A 50 -27.27 -40.63 21.39
N ASP A 51 -26.07 -41.19 21.41
CA ASP A 51 -25.41 -41.66 22.63
C ASP A 51 -24.98 -40.49 23.54
N ASP A 52 -24.52 -39.38 22.93
CA ASP A 52 -24.20 -38.13 23.64
C ASP A 52 -25.46 -37.57 24.31
N TYR A 53 -26.58 -37.55 23.58
CA TYR A 53 -27.88 -37.12 24.12
C TYR A 53 -28.30 -37.91 25.36
N VAL A 54 -28.19 -39.23 25.32
CA VAL A 54 -28.53 -40.10 26.46
C VAL A 54 -27.57 -39.87 27.63
N THR A 55 -26.28 -39.72 27.35
CA THR A 55 -25.25 -39.46 28.36
C THR A 55 -25.52 -38.13 29.09
N ILE A 56 -25.79 -37.08 28.33
CA ILE A 56 -26.10 -35.74 28.84
C ILE A 56 -27.44 -35.74 29.58
N GLN A 57 -28.48 -36.37 29.05
CA GLN A 57 -29.77 -36.49 29.74
C GLN A 57 -29.62 -37.15 31.12
N ASN A 58 -28.83 -38.22 31.24
CA ASN A 58 -28.57 -38.87 32.53
C ASN A 58 -27.79 -37.97 33.49
N ARG A 59 -26.81 -37.20 32.98
CA ARG A 59 -26.01 -36.23 33.74
C ARG A 59 -26.89 -35.10 34.30
N ILE A 60 -27.69 -34.48 33.43
CA ILE A 60 -28.68 -33.47 33.80
C ILE A 60 -29.66 -34.05 34.81
N SER A 61 -30.14 -35.29 34.63
CA SER A 61 -31.04 -35.93 35.60
C SER A 61 -30.41 -36.15 36.98
N ALA A 62 -29.08 -36.30 37.06
CA ALA A 62 -28.37 -36.42 38.33
C ALA A 62 -28.25 -35.07 39.04
N ALA A 63 -28.14 -33.97 38.29
CA ALA A 63 -28.04 -32.61 38.80
C ALA A 63 -29.41 -31.96 39.09
N ASP A 64 -30.34 -32.06 38.14
CA ASP A 64 -31.74 -31.62 38.22
C ASP A 64 -32.66 -32.71 37.66
N LYS A 65 -33.26 -33.47 38.59
CA LYS A 65 -34.18 -34.55 38.26
C LYS A 65 -35.41 -34.07 37.46
N SER A 66 -35.90 -32.86 37.72
CA SER A 66 -37.08 -32.34 37.03
C SER A 66 -36.79 -32.08 35.56
N VAL A 67 -35.64 -31.47 35.25
CA VAL A 67 -35.21 -31.22 33.87
C VAL A 67 -34.85 -32.53 33.18
N GLY A 68 -34.15 -33.44 33.86
CA GLY A 68 -33.80 -34.75 33.32
C GLY A 68 -35.01 -35.64 32.99
N ASP A 69 -36.02 -35.68 33.86
CA ASP A 69 -37.28 -36.41 33.61
C ASP A 69 -38.07 -35.79 32.44
N ASN A 70 -38.02 -34.45 32.29
CA ASN A 70 -38.62 -33.76 31.15
C ASN A 70 -37.90 -34.11 29.84
N LEU A 71 -36.56 -34.07 29.80
CA LEU A 71 -35.76 -34.45 28.63
C LEU A 71 -36.03 -35.91 28.22
N LEU A 72 -36.12 -36.83 29.17
CA LEU A 72 -36.50 -38.22 28.88
C LEU A 72 -37.88 -38.31 28.23
N SER A 73 -38.87 -37.59 28.77
CA SER A 73 -40.23 -37.51 28.20
C SER A 73 -40.21 -36.96 26.77
N LEU A 74 -39.42 -35.92 26.50
CA LEU A 74 -39.26 -35.34 25.17
C LEU A 74 -38.56 -36.31 24.21
N GLY A 75 -37.51 -37.02 24.64
CA GLY A 75 -36.85 -38.06 23.85
C GLY A 75 -37.79 -39.23 23.49
N LEU A 76 -38.69 -39.61 24.39
CA LEU A 76 -39.74 -40.59 24.09
C LEU A 76 -40.74 -40.07 23.05
N LYS A 77 -41.16 -38.79 23.14
CA LYS A 77 -42.02 -38.16 22.12
C LYS A 77 -41.33 -38.11 20.76
N PHE A 78 -40.03 -37.81 20.72
CA PHE A 78 -39.25 -37.85 19.48
C PHE A 78 -39.33 -39.24 18.85
N ARG A 79 -39.01 -40.29 19.61
CA ARG A 79 -39.02 -41.68 19.15
C ARG A 79 -40.41 -42.10 18.65
N ASP A 80 -41.45 -41.77 19.40
CA ASP A 80 -42.82 -42.20 19.10
C ASP A 80 -43.39 -41.47 17.87
N ASN A 81 -42.85 -40.29 17.51
CA ASN A 81 -43.23 -39.51 16.35
C ASN A 81 -42.17 -39.51 15.24
N ALA A 82 -41.27 -40.50 15.22
CA ALA A 82 -40.15 -40.62 14.26
C ALA A 82 -40.53 -40.62 12.76
N ARG A 83 -41.84 -40.58 12.43
CA ARG A 83 -42.38 -40.51 11.07
C ARG A 83 -42.78 -39.09 10.63
N ASP A 84 -42.79 -38.12 11.55
CA ASP A 84 -43.11 -36.72 11.27
C ASP A 84 -41.89 -35.83 11.55
N ASN A 85 -41.09 -35.64 10.51
CA ASN A 85 -39.82 -34.90 10.62
C ASN A 85 -40.01 -33.43 11.00
N LYS A 86 -41.14 -32.81 10.62
CA LYS A 86 -41.43 -31.40 10.98
C LYS A 86 -41.81 -31.28 12.45
N TYR A 87 -42.61 -32.24 12.95
CA TYR A 87 -42.92 -32.31 14.37
C TYR A 87 -41.64 -32.53 15.20
N ILE A 88 -40.75 -33.42 14.74
CA ILE A 88 -39.47 -33.68 15.39
C ILE A 88 -38.60 -32.41 15.43
N ALA A 89 -38.44 -31.72 14.30
CA ALA A 89 -37.66 -30.47 14.25
C ALA A 89 -38.21 -29.42 15.22
N ALA A 90 -39.54 -29.24 15.25
CA ALA A 90 -40.19 -28.33 16.18
C ALA A 90 -40.01 -28.73 17.65
N LEU A 91 -40.07 -30.03 17.97
CA LEU A 91 -39.83 -30.58 19.31
C LEU A 91 -38.39 -30.33 19.77
N ILE A 92 -37.41 -30.47 18.87
CA ILE A 92 -36.00 -30.18 19.17
C ILE A 92 -35.84 -28.70 19.56
N GLU A 93 -36.33 -27.79 18.71
CA GLU A 93 -36.12 -26.35 18.89
C GLU A 93 -36.96 -25.74 20.02
N SER A 94 -38.21 -26.19 20.18
CA SER A 94 -39.16 -25.55 21.08
C SER A 94 -39.14 -26.14 22.49
N ASP A 95 -38.69 -27.39 22.64
CA ASP A 95 -38.76 -28.11 23.91
C ASP A 95 -37.40 -28.66 24.36
N ILE A 96 -36.67 -29.40 23.51
CA ILE A 96 -35.43 -30.10 23.92
C ILE A 96 -34.30 -29.10 24.18
N ILE A 97 -33.93 -28.28 23.19
CA ILE A 97 -32.85 -27.29 23.34
C ILE A 97 -33.16 -26.31 24.48
N PRO A 98 -34.37 -25.74 24.60
CA PRO A 98 -34.70 -24.87 25.73
C PRO A 98 -34.60 -25.55 27.10
N ALA A 99 -34.94 -26.84 27.22
CA ALA A 99 -34.79 -27.58 28.47
C ALA A 99 -33.31 -27.77 28.86
N ILE A 100 -32.43 -28.03 27.89
CA ILE A 100 -30.99 -28.10 28.15
C ILE A 100 -30.44 -26.71 28.50
N HIS A 101 -30.83 -25.66 27.76
CA HIS A 101 -30.42 -24.27 28.07
C HIS A 101 -30.87 -23.82 29.46
N GLU A 102 -32.05 -24.23 29.93
CA GLU A 102 -32.50 -23.92 31.28
C GLU A 102 -31.59 -24.56 32.35
N HIS A 103 -31.08 -25.76 32.09
CA HIS A 103 -30.04 -26.36 32.92
C HIS A 103 -28.73 -25.56 32.85
N LEU A 104 -28.29 -25.21 31.64
CA LEU A 104 -27.02 -24.50 31.39
C LEU A 104 -26.97 -23.11 32.03
N LYS A 105 -28.12 -22.43 32.18
CA LYS A 105 -28.22 -21.14 32.90
C LYS A 105 -27.70 -21.20 34.33
N ASN A 106 -27.72 -22.36 34.98
CA ASN A 106 -27.19 -22.49 36.34
C ASN A 106 -25.66 -22.32 36.40
N PHE A 107 -24.99 -22.33 35.25
CA PHE A 107 -23.54 -22.19 35.14
C PHE A 107 -23.10 -20.84 34.56
N THR A 108 -24.02 -19.86 34.42
CA THR A 108 -23.69 -18.48 33.99
C THR A 108 -22.89 -17.70 35.05
N SER A 109 -22.72 -18.26 36.25
CA SER A 109 -21.95 -17.63 37.32
C SER A 109 -20.43 -17.68 37.12
N ILE A 110 -19.94 -18.37 36.07
CA ILE A 110 -18.53 -18.36 35.72
C ILE A 110 -18.14 -16.94 35.34
N ASP A 111 -17.18 -16.38 36.07
CA ASP A 111 -16.67 -15.03 35.86
C ASP A 111 -15.23 -15.00 36.42
N ILE A 112 -14.24 -15.07 35.53
CA ILE A 112 -12.83 -15.22 35.89
C ILE A 112 -12.02 -14.15 35.16
N GLU A 113 -11.37 -13.27 35.93
CA GLU A 113 -10.41 -12.29 35.42
C GLU A 113 -9.00 -12.91 35.37
N ASP A 114 -8.31 -12.77 34.24
CA ASP A 114 -6.94 -13.26 34.03
C ASP A 114 -6.21 -12.38 33.00
N ASN A 115 -5.12 -11.74 33.43
CA ASN A 115 -4.25 -10.83 32.67
C ASN A 115 -4.98 -9.93 31.64
N GLY A 116 -5.93 -9.12 32.10
CA GLY A 116 -6.62 -8.12 31.24
C GLY A 116 -7.79 -8.68 30.42
N PHE A 117 -8.08 -9.98 30.52
CA PHE A 117 -9.29 -10.57 29.98
C PHE A 117 -10.18 -11.12 31.08
N ARG A 118 -11.47 -11.25 30.76
CA ARG A 118 -12.47 -11.82 31.65
C ARG A 118 -13.30 -12.86 30.94
N LEU A 119 -13.19 -14.11 31.39
CA LEU A 119 -13.95 -15.26 30.90
C LEU A 119 -15.29 -15.34 31.64
N GLN A 120 -16.40 -15.29 30.92
CA GLN A 120 -17.74 -15.28 31.51
C GLN A 120 -18.65 -16.37 30.94
N GLY A 121 -19.43 -17.02 31.79
CA GLY A 121 -20.43 -18.00 31.37
C GLY A 121 -21.62 -17.34 30.70
N THR A 122 -22.06 -17.88 29.57
CA THR A 122 -23.25 -17.40 28.85
C THR A 122 -24.46 -18.33 29.08
N PRO A 123 -25.70 -17.86 28.85
CA PRO A 123 -26.89 -18.71 28.92
C PRO A 123 -26.90 -19.90 27.96
N SER A 124 -26.06 -19.90 26.91
CA SER A 124 -25.93 -21.04 26.00
C SER A 124 -24.94 -22.11 26.50
N GLY A 125 -24.27 -21.89 27.63
CA GLY A 125 -23.27 -22.79 28.21
C GLY A 125 -21.85 -22.59 27.68
N PHE A 126 -21.67 -21.89 26.55
CA PHE A 126 -20.35 -21.47 26.09
C PHE A 126 -19.82 -20.29 26.93
N LEU A 127 -18.50 -20.13 27.04
CA LEU A 127 -17.92 -18.91 27.61
C LEU A 127 -17.85 -17.79 26.55
N THR A 128 -17.97 -16.55 27.01
CA THR A 128 -17.53 -15.38 26.26
C THR A 128 -16.24 -14.83 26.87
N LEU A 129 -15.53 -14.04 26.08
CA LEU A 129 -14.31 -13.34 26.49
C LEU A 129 -14.57 -11.84 26.42
N TYR A 130 -14.31 -11.15 27.53
CA TYR A 130 -14.38 -9.70 27.61
C TYR A 130 -12.96 -9.14 27.76
N ASP A 131 -12.61 -8.16 26.92
CA ASP A 131 -11.35 -7.44 26.99
C ASP A 131 -11.50 -6.27 27.99
N GLU A 132 -10.90 -6.40 29.17
CA GLU A 132 -11.00 -5.38 30.23
C GLU A 132 -10.21 -4.12 29.87
N GLN A 133 -9.17 -4.24 29.04
CA GLN A 133 -8.34 -3.11 28.66
C GLN A 133 -9.06 -2.19 27.66
N ASN A 134 -9.76 -2.78 26.69
CA ASN A 134 -10.42 -2.05 25.60
C ASN A 134 -11.94 -1.90 25.82
N GLY A 135 -12.53 -2.64 26.75
CA GLY A 135 -13.91 -2.45 27.21
C GLY A 135 -14.98 -3.01 26.27
N PHE A 136 -14.73 -4.14 25.62
CA PHE A 136 -15.69 -4.78 24.71
C PHE A 136 -15.69 -6.31 24.87
N TYR A 137 -16.77 -6.93 24.39
CA TYR A 137 -16.92 -8.38 24.31
C TYR A 137 -16.36 -8.89 22.99
N CYS A 138 -15.41 -9.83 23.02
CA CYS A 138 -14.90 -10.50 21.82
C CYS A 138 -15.94 -11.43 21.18
N HIS A 139 -16.91 -11.90 21.97
CA HIS A 139 -18.05 -12.70 21.50
C HIS A 139 -19.34 -12.25 22.17
N SER A 140 -20.46 -12.54 21.53
CA SER A 140 -21.82 -12.44 22.08
C SER A 140 -21.87 -12.93 23.54
N PRO A 141 -22.31 -12.10 24.49
CA PRO A 141 -22.47 -12.51 25.88
C PRO A 141 -23.68 -13.44 26.10
N TYR A 142 -24.37 -13.82 25.02
CA TYR A 142 -25.56 -14.66 25.04
C TYR A 142 -25.33 -16.03 24.42
N ASP A 143 -24.77 -16.06 23.20
CA ASP A 143 -24.48 -17.30 22.47
C ASP A 143 -23.33 -17.13 21.45
N PRO A 144 -22.07 -17.22 21.91
CA PRO A 144 -20.86 -17.10 21.07
C PRO A 144 -20.83 -18.05 19.88
N MET A 145 -21.29 -19.29 20.06
CA MET A 145 -21.25 -20.30 19.02
C MET A 145 -22.25 -20.01 17.90
N HIS A 146 -23.46 -19.56 18.26
CA HIS A 146 -24.47 -19.17 17.28
C HIS A 146 -24.07 -17.90 16.51
N GLU A 147 -23.47 -16.92 17.18
CA GLU A 147 -22.86 -15.76 16.52
C GLU A 147 -21.81 -16.19 15.50
N ALA A 148 -20.88 -17.06 15.91
CA ALA A 148 -19.84 -17.57 15.02
C ALA A 148 -20.43 -18.35 13.82
N MET A 149 -21.53 -19.07 14.00
CA MET A 149 -22.24 -19.77 12.93
C MET A 149 -22.79 -18.77 11.89
N ILE A 150 -23.51 -17.73 12.34
CA ILE A 150 -24.01 -16.66 11.47
C ILE A 150 -22.85 -15.96 10.75
N CYS A 151 -21.76 -15.71 11.46
CA CYS A 151 -20.56 -15.12 10.88
C CYS A 151 -19.98 -16.03 9.77
N ALA A 152 -19.79 -17.32 10.05
CA ALA A 152 -19.30 -18.30 9.08
C ALA A 152 -20.21 -18.41 7.84
N GLU A 153 -21.52 -18.31 7.97
CA GLU A 153 -22.47 -18.32 6.85
C GLU A 153 -22.23 -17.18 5.85
N ASN A 154 -21.79 -16.01 6.32
CA ASN A 154 -21.53 -14.84 5.48
C ASN A 154 -20.30 -14.98 4.56
N TYR A 155 -19.44 -15.97 4.81
CA TYR A 155 -18.26 -16.25 3.99
C TYR A 155 -18.53 -17.30 2.90
N ARG A 156 -18.07 -17.04 1.67
CA ARG A 156 -18.13 -18.03 0.58
C ARG A 156 -16.92 -18.95 0.66
N THR A 157 -17.16 -20.23 0.94
CA THR A 157 -16.10 -21.24 1.09
C THR A 157 -16.16 -22.33 0.02
N GLU A 158 -17.07 -22.22 -0.97
CA GLU A 158 -17.32 -23.31 -1.94
C GLU A 158 -16.15 -23.59 -2.90
N ASN A 159 -15.29 -22.59 -3.12
CA ASN A 159 -14.09 -22.70 -3.97
C ASN A 159 -12.80 -22.32 -3.22
N ALA A 160 -12.88 -22.19 -1.89
CA ALA A 160 -11.74 -21.85 -1.05
C ALA A 160 -10.85 -23.09 -0.88
N SER A 161 -9.53 -22.92 -0.90
CA SER A 161 -8.59 -23.94 -0.39
C SER A 161 -8.19 -23.68 1.05
N GLU A 162 -8.34 -22.44 1.52
CA GLU A 162 -7.87 -21.98 2.82
C GLU A 162 -8.77 -20.88 3.38
N PHE A 163 -8.76 -20.68 4.69
CA PHE A 163 -9.43 -19.60 5.39
C PHE A 163 -8.51 -18.98 6.43
N ARG A 164 -8.37 -17.67 6.44
CA ARG A 164 -7.46 -16.92 7.32
C ARG A 164 -8.23 -16.14 8.37
N ILE A 165 -7.71 -16.11 9.58
CA ILE A 165 -8.33 -15.44 10.72
C ILE A 165 -7.26 -14.65 11.45
N PHE A 166 -7.44 -13.34 11.56
CA PHE A 166 -6.62 -12.47 12.38
C PHE A 166 -7.28 -12.27 13.74
N GLY A 167 -6.63 -12.83 14.78
CA GLY A 167 -7.14 -13.00 16.14
C GLY A 167 -8.14 -14.15 16.27
N CYS A 168 -7.86 -15.10 17.17
CA CYS A 168 -8.70 -16.30 17.34
C CYS A 168 -9.75 -16.15 18.44
N ASP A 169 -9.56 -15.21 19.36
CA ASP A 169 -10.36 -15.07 20.57
C ASP A 169 -10.51 -16.41 21.30
N LEU A 170 -11.73 -16.98 21.39
CA LEU A 170 -12.00 -18.31 21.97
C LEU A 170 -12.13 -19.41 20.92
N GLY A 171 -11.95 -19.12 19.63
CA GLY A 171 -11.90 -20.13 18.57
C GLY A 171 -13.26 -20.57 18.00
N TYR A 172 -14.36 -19.89 18.30
CA TYR A 172 -15.69 -20.25 17.81
C TYR A 172 -15.82 -20.16 16.28
N LEU A 173 -15.32 -19.08 15.67
CA LEU A 173 -15.36 -18.91 14.20
C LEU A 173 -14.56 -19.98 13.43
N PRO A 174 -13.27 -20.26 13.73
CA PRO A 174 -12.55 -21.31 13.02
C PRO A 174 -13.25 -22.67 13.13
N TYR A 175 -13.84 -22.96 14.29
CA TYR A 175 -14.62 -24.18 14.46
C TYR A 175 -15.86 -24.23 13.55
N GLN A 176 -16.61 -23.14 13.43
CA GLN A 176 -17.76 -23.05 12.54
C GLN A 176 -17.38 -23.13 11.06
N ILE A 177 -16.26 -22.55 10.66
CA ILE A 177 -15.71 -22.70 9.30
C ILE A 177 -15.32 -24.15 9.02
N TRP A 178 -14.69 -24.84 9.98
CA TRP A 178 -14.35 -26.26 9.87
C TRP A 178 -15.59 -27.14 9.69
N LEU A 179 -16.64 -26.92 10.49
CA LEU A 179 -17.92 -27.63 10.35
C LEU A 179 -18.56 -27.37 8.97
N LYS A 180 -18.70 -26.10 8.60
CA LYS A 180 -19.30 -25.66 7.33
C LYS A 180 -18.62 -26.30 6.12
N THR A 181 -17.29 -26.33 6.13
CA THR A 181 -16.48 -26.86 5.02
C THR A 181 -16.26 -28.37 5.11
N ARG A 182 -16.69 -29.00 6.21
CA ARG A 182 -16.45 -30.41 6.52
C ARG A 182 -14.96 -30.76 6.55
N GLY A 183 -14.13 -29.82 7.02
CA GLY A 183 -12.68 -29.96 7.07
C GLY A 183 -12.00 -30.07 5.71
N LEU A 184 -12.60 -29.53 4.63
CA LEU A 184 -12.03 -29.57 3.29
C LEU A 184 -11.06 -28.42 2.98
N ILE A 185 -11.01 -27.40 3.82
CA ILE A 185 -10.15 -26.23 3.63
C ILE A 185 -9.25 -26.06 4.85
N ASP A 186 -8.01 -25.64 4.60
CA ASP A 186 -7.06 -25.29 5.67
C ASP A 186 -7.51 -24.02 6.39
N ILE A 187 -7.29 -23.95 7.71
CA ILE A 187 -7.64 -22.79 8.53
C ILE A 187 -6.36 -22.24 9.15
N TYR A 188 -6.04 -21.00 8.83
CA TYR A 188 -4.87 -20.27 9.30
C TYR A 188 -5.28 -19.20 10.30
N ILE A 189 -4.69 -19.23 11.48
CA ILE A 189 -4.90 -18.24 12.54
C ILE A 189 -3.61 -17.46 12.73
N TYR A 190 -3.70 -16.13 12.76
CA TYR A 190 -2.61 -15.21 13.05
C TYR A 190 -2.96 -14.47 14.34
N GLU A 191 -2.17 -14.66 15.39
CA GLU A 191 -2.47 -14.14 16.73
C GLU A 191 -1.25 -13.44 17.37
N TYR A 192 -1.52 -12.44 18.20
CA TYR A 192 -0.51 -11.75 19.01
C TYR A 192 -0.40 -12.39 20.40
N GLY A 193 0.77 -12.95 20.70
CA GLY A 193 1.00 -13.69 21.95
C GLY A 193 0.21 -15.00 22.06
N THR A 194 0.41 -15.72 23.16
CA THR A 194 -0.14 -17.09 23.33
C THR A 194 -1.47 -17.13 24.09
N GLN A 195 -1.85 -16.05 24.78
CA GLN A 195 -2.88 -16.09 25.81
C GLN A 195 -4.27 -16.47 25.29
N THR A 196 -4.75 -15.83 24.21
CA THR A 196 -6.06 -16.13 23.62
C THR A 196 -6.08 -17.52 22.97
N VAL A 197 -4.98 -17.95 22.35
CA VAL A 197 -4.83 -19.31 21.83
C VAL A 197 -4.94 -20.35 22.95
N GLU A 198 -4.26 -20.13 24.08
CA GLU A 198 -4.35 -21.00 25.26
C GLU A 198 -5.79 -21.07 25.78
N TYR A 199 -6.50 -19.95 25.87
CA TYR A 199 -7.91 -19.93 26.24
C TYR A 199 -8.80 -20.65 25.23
N ALA A 200 -8.56 -20.47 23.94
CA ALA A 200 -9.32 -21.14 22.88
C ALA A 200 -9.15 -22.68 22.92
N TYR A 201 -7.97 -23.17 23.33
CA TYR A 201 -7.75 -24.61 23.54
C TYR A 201 -8.35 -25.14 24.84
N MET A 202 -8.24 -24.38 25.94
CA MET A 202 -8.71 -24.82 27.26
C MET A 202 -10.21 -24.67 27.44
N PHE A 203 -10.77 -23.57 26.93
CA PHE A 203 -12.14 -23.14 27.18
C PHE A 203 -12.97 -22.94 25.90
N GLY A 204 -12.37 -23.08 24.73
CA GLY A 204 -13.02 -22.97 23.43
C GLY A 204 -13.03 -24.28 22.64
N PRO A 205 -13.58 -24.28 21.41
CA PRO A 205 -13.63 -25.46 20.55
C PRO A 205 -12.33 -25.71 19.76
N LEU A 206 -11.28 -24.91 19.94
CA LEU A 206 -10.13 -24.94 19.03
C LEU A 206 -9.43 -26.31 19.01
N GLY A 207 -9.36 -26.97 20.17
CA GLY A 207 -8.82 -28.34 20.30
C GLY A 207 -9.68 -29.45 19.68
N LEU A 208 -10.87 -29.13 19.18
CA LEU A 208 -11.74 -30.08 18.47
C LEU A 208 -11.52 -30.09 16.95
N ILE A 209 -10.81 -29.09 16.42
CA ILE A 209 -10.50 -28.99 15.00
C ILE A 209 -9.37 -29.98 14.68
N ASP A 210 -9.43 -30.60 13.50
CA ASP A 210 -8.39 -31.51 13.03
C ASP A 210 -7.03 -30.78 12.99
N PRO A 211 -5.98 -31.29 13.68
CA PRO A 211 -4.67 -30.65 13.71
C PRO A 211 -3.98 -30.58 12.35
N ASP A 212 -4.37 -31.42 11.37
CA ASP A 212 -3.84 -31.32 10.00
C ASP A 212 -4.48 -30.18 9.20
N ILE A 213 -5.63 -29.65 9.67
CA ILE A 213 -6.39 -28.55 9.04
C ILE A 213 -6.11 -27.20 9.71
N LEU A 214 -5.81 -27.20 11.01
CA LEU A 214 -5.64 -25.97 11.80
C LEU A 214 -4.17 -25.57 11.91
N HIS A 215 -3.82 -24.41 11.36
CA HIS A 215 -2.48 -23.82 11.38
C HIS A 215 -2.50 -22.52 12.17
N ILE A 216 -1.68 -22.40 13.22
CA ILE A 216 -1.65 -21.22 14.10
C ILE A 216 -0.26 -20.59 14.06
N TYR A 217 -0.21 -19.29 13.80
CA TYR A 217 0.97 -18.46 13.76
C TYR A 217 0.89 -17.43 14.89
N ILE A 218 1.83 -17.52 15.82
CA ILE A 218 1.91 -16.64 16.98
C ILE A 218 3.04 -15.65 16.76
N TYR A 219 2.73 -14.36 16.91
CA TYR A 219 3.67 -13.26 16.75
C TYR A 219 3.89 -12.58 18.10
N ASP A 220 5.16 -12.28 18.39
CA ASP A 220 5.56 -11.50 19.57
C ASP A 220 5.78 -10.01 19.23
N ASP A 221 5.82 -9.67 17.94
CA ASP A 221 5.93 -8.31 17.42
C ASP A 221 4.64 -7.91 16.66
N LEU A 222 3.98 -6.87 17.15
CA LEU A 222 2.76 -6.32 16.53
C LEU A 222 3.03 -5.75 15.13
N CYS A 223 4.23 -5.23 14.84
CA CYS A 223 4.58 -4.72 13.51
C CYS A 223 4.67 -5.85 12.48
N GLU A 224 5.24 -7.00 12.85
CA GLU A 224 5.34 -8.17 11.96
C GLU A 224 3.93 -8.72 11.65
N LEU A 225 3.11 -8.89 12.69
CA LEU A 225 1.72 -9.32 12.54
C LEU A 225 0.89 -8.34 11.71
N GLY A 226 1.08 -7.03 11.93
CA GLY A 226 0.48 -5.98 11.12
C GLY A 226 0.90 -6.08 9.65
N GLY A 227 2.20 -6.30 9.39
CA GLY A 227 2.77 -6.52 8.06
C GLY A 227 2.09 -7.67 7.33
N GLU A 228 1.91 -8.82 7.99
CA GLU A 228 1.18 -9.96 7.44
C GLU A 228 -0.27 -9.60 7.09
N PHE A 229 -0.97 -8.93 8.00
CA PHE A 229 -2.34 -8.46 7.73
C PHE A 229 -2.43 -7.56 6.50
N ILE A 230 -1.46 -6.65 6.32
CA ILE A 230 -1.40 -5.76 5.15
C ILE A 230 -1.16 -6.52 3.86
N VAL A 231 -0.23 -7.46 3.88
CA VAL A 231 0.06 -8.34 2.74
C VAL A 231 -1.24 -9.04 2.33
N TYR A 232 -1.92 -9.73 3.25
CA TYR A 232 -3.14 -10.48 2.93
C TYR A 232 -4.35 -9.62 2.58
N SER A 233 -4.50 -8.45 3.20
CA SER A 233 -5.58 -7.50 2.88
C SER A 233 -5.41 -6.87 1.50
N ASN A 234 -4.16 -6.59 1.08
CA ASN A 234 -3.85 -6.04 -0.24
C ASN A 234 -4.02 -7.03 -1.39
N TYR A 235 -3.91 -8.34 -1.14
CA TYR A 235 -4.20 -9.36 -2.17
C TYR A 235 -5.70 -9.66 -2.33
N GLY A 236 -6.58 -9.01 -1.55
CA GLY A 236 -8.03 -9.10 -1.72
C GLY A 236 -8.63 -10.47 -1.38
N ASN A 237 -7.97 -11.29 -0.55
CA ASN A 237 -8.46 -12.63 -0.25
C ASN A 237 -9.84 -12.59 0.45
N ARG A 238 -10.83 -13.24 -0.19
CA ARG A 238 -12.23 -13.29 0.26
C ARG A 238 -12.47 -14.20 1.47
N GLU A 239 -11.44 -14.95 1.86
CA GLU A 239 -11.48 -15.96 2.93
C GLU A 239 -10.73 -15.48 4.19
N THR A 240 -10.60 -14.16 4.38
CA THR A 240 -9.97 -13.57 5.56
C THR A 240 -11.01 -12.93 6.48
N TYR A 241 -11.01 -13.35 7.75
CA TYR A 241 -11.71 -12.71 8.86
C TYR A 241 -10.74 -11.92 9.74
N VAL A 242 -11.23 -10.83 10.31
CA VAL A 242 -10.50 -10.00 11.27
C VAL A 242 -11.38 -9.83 12.50
N SER A 243 -10.90 -10.26 13.66
CA SER A 243 -11.60 -10.13 14.94
C SER A 243 -11.53 -8.70 15.47
N ASP A 244 -12.51 -8.31 16.30
CA ASP A 244 -12.50 -7.01 16.97
C ASP A 244 -11.30 -6.86 17.93
N SER A 245 -10.86 -7.96 18.56
CA SER A 245 -9.65 -7.97 19.40
C SER A 245 -8.38 -7.67 18.62
N PHE A 246 -8.23 -8.27 17.44
CA PHE A 246 -7.16 -7.94 16.53
C PHE A 246 -7.21 -6.46 16.11
N MET A 247 -8.39 -5.94 15.79
CA MET A 247 -8.56 -4.52 15.42
C MET A 247 -8.11 -3.57 16.54
N CYS A 248 -8.43 -3.89 17.79
CA CYS A 248 -7.94 -3.12 18.94
C CYS A 248 -6.42 -3.19 19.13
N LEU A 249 -5.79 -4.34 18.86
CA LEU A 249 -4.33 -4.46 18.87
C LEU A 249 -3.69 -3.57 17.81
N MET A 250 -4.29 -3.52 16.62
CA MET A 250 -3.81 -2.69 15.53
C MET A 250 -4.01 -1.19 15.80
N ASP A 251 -5.11 -0.80 16.45
CA ASP A 251 -5.33 0.57 16.93
C ASP A 251 -4.26 0.98 17.97
N ARG A 252 -3.89 0.06 18.87
CA ARG A 252 -2.80 0.27 19.84
C ARG A 252 -1.46 0.45 19.15
N LEU A 253 -1.10 -0.46 18.24
CA LEU A 253 0.13 -0.36 17.46
C LEU A 253 0.22 1.00 16.76
N HIS A 254 -0.88 1.48 16.17
CA HIS A 254 -0.94 2.80 15.58
C HIS A 254 -0.67 3.92 16.61
N SER A 255 -1.23 3.82 17.81
CA SER A 255 -1.01 4.82 18.86
C SER A 255 0.42 4.87 19.37
N GLU A 256 1.11 3.72 19.42
CA GLU A 256 2.47 3.58 19.94
C GLU A 256 3.53 3.87 18.87
N ASN A 257 3.22 3.61 17.60
CA ASN A 257 4.09 3.87 16.46
C ASN A 257 3.31 4.56 15.31
N PRO A 258 2.94 5.84 15.47
CA PRO A 258 2.15 6.57 14.46
C PRO A 258 2.86 6.78 13.11
N LYS A 259 4.17 6.48 13.04
CA LYS A 259 4.99 6.47 11.82
C LYS A 259 5.10 5.08 11.17
N GLY A 260 4.57 4.03 11.80
CA GLY A 260 4.38 2.69 11.22
C GLY A 260 3.20 2.72 10.25
N LEU A 261 3.45 3.28 9.07
CA LEU A 261 2.50 3.85 8.10
C LEU A 261 1.46 2.89 7.48
N SER A 262 1.41 1.61 7.83
CA SER A 262 0.76 0.60 6.97
C SER A 262 -0.51 -0.04 7.55
N VAL A 263 -0.67 -0.07 8.87
CA VAL A 263 -1.71 -0.89 9.52
C VAL A 263 -3.06 -0.18 9.59
N LYS A 264 -3.08 1.11 9.96
CA LYS A 264 -4.32 1.91 10.02
C LYS A 264 -4.98 2.06 8.66
N ASP A 265 -4.18 2.23 7.61
CA ASP A 265 -4.70 2.37 6.24
C ASP A 265 -5.12 1.01 5.67
N GLY A 266 -4.45 -0.09 6.00
CA GLY A 266 -4.94 -1.44 5.70
C GLY A 266 -6.28 -1.76 6.39
N ILE A 267 -6.45 -1.30 7.63
CA ILE A 267 -7.70 -1.41 8.40
C ILE A 267 -8.80 -0.51 7.85
N LEU A 268 -8.49 0.76 7.55
CA LEU A 268 -9.45 1.71 7.02
C LEU A 268 -9.87 1.29 5.60
N HIS A 269 -8.95 0.75 4.80
CA HIS A 269 -9.20 0.16 3.49
C HIS A 269 -10.07 -1.09 3.61
N TYR A 270 -9.73 -2.03 4.50
CA TYR A 270 -10.55 -3.23 4.74
C TYR A 270 -11.97 -2.90 5.22
N ASN A 271 -12.12 -1.96 6.16
CA ASN A 271 -13.41 -1.52 6.69
C ASN A 271 -14.23 -0.75 5.64
N THR A 272 -13.57 0.07 4.81
CA THR A 272 -14.19 0.78 3.69
C THR A 272 -14.56 -0.16 2.54
N LEU A 273 -13.87 -1.28 2.36
CA LEU A 273 -14.24 -2.30 1.37
C LEU A 273 -15.33 -3.25 1.86
N SER A 274 -15.34 -3.54 3.17
CA SER A 274 -16.26 -4.51 3.77
C SER A 274 -17.66 -3.93 4.03
N GLY A 275 -17.76 -2.64 4.36
CA GLY A 275 -19.04 -1.96 4.63
C GLY A 275 -19.89 -1.64 3.39
N TYR A 276 -19.31 -1.62 2.19
CA TYR A 276 -19.97 -1.15 0.96
C TYR A 276 -20.23 -2.27 -0.07
N LYS A 277 -20.19 -3.55 0.35
CA LYS A 277 -20.33 -4.72 -0.54
C LYS A 277 -21.62 -4.68 -1.38
N SER A 278 -22.71 -4.12 -0.85
CA SER A 278 -24.00 -4.07 -1.55
C SER A 278 -24.04 -2.94 -2.59
N GLU A 279 -23.48 -1.79 -2.25
CA GLU A 279 -23.36 -0.57 -3.04
C GLU A 279 -22.42 -0.78 -4.23
N ILE A 280 -21.26 -1.40 -4.00
CA ILE A 280 -20.29 -1.76 -5.04
C ILE A 280 -20.95 -2.61 -6.13
N ARG A 281 -21.77 -3.58 -5.74
CA ARG A 281 -22.45 -4.47 -6.68
C ARG A 281 -23.51 -3.72 -7.50
N ILE A 282 -24.29 -2.84 -6.86
CA ILE A 282 -25.29 -2.01 -7.55
C ILE A 282 -24.61 -1.07 -8.55
N ASN A 283 -23.56 -0.38 -8.12
CA ASN A 283 -22.74 0.49 -8.97
C ASN A 283 -22.19 -0.28 -10.18
N SER A 284 -21.58 -1.44 -9.94
CA SER A 284 -21.02 -2.31 -10.99
C SER A 284 -22.07 -2.72 -12.03
N VAL A 285 -23.24 -3.19 -11.59
CA VAL A 285 -24.32 -3.57 -12.50
C VAL A 285 -24.83 -2.39 -13.32
N TYR A 286 -24.90 -1.20 -12.71
CA TYR A 286 -25.34 0.01 -13.38
C TYR A 286 -24.33 0.49 -14.42
N ASN A 287 -23.05 0.59 -14.06
CA ASN A 287 -21.99 1.10 -14.93
C ASN A 287 -21.71 0.16 -16.11
N LEU A 288 -21.79 -1.16 -15.90
CA LEU A 288 -21.74 -2.16 -16.99
C LEU A 288 -22.87 -2.00 -18.02
N ARG A 289 -24.00 -1.36 -17.67
CA ARG A 289 -25.09 -1.06 -18.62
C ARG A 289 -24.87 0.26 -19.36
N LEU A 290 -24.10 1.18 -18.78
CA LEU A 290 -23.82 2.49 -19.37
C LEU A 290 -22.59 2.48 -20.29
N MET A 291 -21.67 1.54 -20.08
CA MET A 291 -20.40 1.49 -20.79
C MET A 291 -20.58 1.47 -22.32
N LYS A 292 -19.76 2.24 -23.01
CA LYS A 292 -19.53 2.18 -24.45
C LYS A 292 -18.55 1.07 -24.81
N GLY A 293 -17.60 0.79 -23.92
CA GLY A 293 -16.52 -0.17 -24.11
C GLY A 293 -15.54 -0.14 -22.93
N TYR A 294 -14.38 -0.75 -23.11
CA TYR A 294 -13.24 -0.63 -22.20
C TYR A 294 -12.34 0.53 -22.62
N TYR A 295 -11.44 0.99 -21.75
CA TYR A 295 -10.52 2.07 -22.14
C TYR A 295 -9.71 1.75 -23.40
N THR A 296 -9.42 0.46 -23.66
CA THR A 296 -8.71 -0.02 -24.85
C THR A 296 -9.47 0.19 -26.17
N ASP A 297 -10.76 0.51 -26.10
CA ASP A 297 -11.58 0.82 -27.28
C ASP A 297 -11.46 2.30 -27.71
N LEU A 298 -10.78 3.14 -26.93
CA LEU A 298 -10.42 4.50 -27.33
C LEU A 298 -9.31 4.46 -28.39
N ASP A 299 -9.39 5.32 -29.41
CA ASP A 299 -8.32 5.46 -30.39
C ASP A 299 -7.19 6.31 -29.81
N PHE A 300 -6.16 5.65 -29.28
CA PHE A 300 -5.00 6.30 -28.68
C PHE A 300 -4.26 7.22 -29.66
N SER A 301 -4.40 7.01 -30.98
CA SER A 301 -3.75 7.85 -31.99
C SER A 301 -4.38 9.24 -32.13
N GLU A 302 -5.57 9.46 -31.58
CA GLU A 302 -6.22 10.78 -31.52
C GLU A 302 -5.65 11.66 -30.40
N TYR A 303 -4.89 11.09 -29.46
CA TYR A 303 -4.35 11.79 -28.29
C TYR A 303 -2.88 12.20 -28.52
N PRO A 304 -2.53 13.50 -28.37
CA PRO A 304 -1.13 13.91 -28.35
C PRO A 304 -0.27 13.14 -27.33
N ALA A 305 1.00 12.89 -27.68
CA ALA A 305 1.92 12.10 -26.85
C ALA A 305 2.37 12.80 -25.55
N GLU A 306 2.22 14.12 -25.45
CA GLU A 306 2.42 14.85 -24.20
C GLU A 306 1.10 14.97 -23.44
N TRP A 307 1.11 14.64 -22.15
CA TRP A 307 -0.08 14.54 -21.31
C TRP A 307 0.00 15.50 -20.13
N ILE A 308 -1.16 16.00 -19.68
CA ILE A 308 -1.33 16.76 -18.45
C ILE A 308 -2.33 16.01 -17.58
N VAL A 309 -1.87 15.58 -16.40
CA VAL A 309 -2.72 15.04 -15.34
C VAL A 309 -3.15 16.19 -14.44
N VAL A 310 -4.46 16.48 -14.46
CA VAL A 310 -5.05 17.59 -13.70
C VAL A 310 -5.81 17.05 -12.49
N ALA A 311 -5.32 17.40 -11.30
CA ALA A 311 -5.92 17.10 -10.00
C ALA A 311 -6.39 18.38 -9.28
N ALA A 312 -7.15 18.23 -8.19
CA ALA A 312 -7.90 19.31 -7.55
C ALA A 312 -7.19 20.01 -6.37
N GLY A 313 -5.89 19.80 -6.21
CA GLY A 313 -5.11 20.48 -5.18
C GLY A 313 -4.97 21.99 -5.43
N PRO A 314 -4.62 22.78 -4.40
CA PRO A 314 -4.48 24.23 -4.49
C PRO A 314 -3.66 24.76 -5.69
N SER A 315 -2.57 24.09 -6.06
CA SER A 315 -1.69 24.55 -7.15
C SER A 315 -2.30 24.44 -8.55
N LEU A 316 -3.49 23.85 -8.68
CA LEU A 316 -4.27 23.95 -9.91
C LEU A 316 -4.49 25.41 -10.32
N ASN A 317 -4.72 26.30 -9.35
CA ASN A 317 -4.96 27.73 -9.58
C ASN A 317 -3.80 28.41 -10.31
N ASP A 318 -2.57 28.05 -9.94
CA ASP A 318 -1.35 28.66 -10.49
C ASP A 318 -1.05 28.14 -11.92
N ASN A 319 -1.75 27.10 -12.36
CA ASN A 319 -1.50 26.40 -13.62
C ASN A 319 -2.66 26.47 -14.62
N ILE A 320 -3.73 27.24 -14.32
CA ILE A 320 -4.89 27.38 -15.23
C ILE A 320 -4.48 27.89 -16.61
N ASP A 321 -3.57 28.87 -16.68
CA ASP A 321 -3.10 29.42 -17.94
C ASP A 321 -2.31 28.39 -18.76
N PHE A 322 -1.42 27.63 -18.11
CA PHE A 322 -0.70 26.53 -18.75
C PHE A 322 -1.64 25.45 -19.32
N ILE A 323 -2.69 25.08 -18.57
CA ILE A 323 -3.69 24.11 -19.05
C ILE A 323 -4.42 24.69 -20.27
N ARG A 324 -4.85 25.97 -20.19
CA ARG A 324 -5.55 26.65 -21.30
C ARG A 324 -4.70 26.72 -22.56
N GLU A 325 -3.41 27.01 -22.43
CA GLU A 325 -2.47 27.07 -23.55
C GLU A 325 -2.14 25.71 -24.15
N SER A 326 -2.39 24.63 -23.41
CA SER A 326 -2.12 23.25 -23.81
C SER A 326 -3.29 22.57 -24.52
N VAL A 327 -4.49 23.14 -24.48
CA VAL A 327 -5.67 22.63 -25.20
C VAL A 327 -5.35 22.46 -26.69
N GLY A 328 -5.55 21.23 -27.20
CA GLY A 328 -5.26 20.85 -28.59
C GLY A 328 -3.78 20.65 -28.93
N LYS A 329 -2.86 20.89 -27.99
CA LYS A 329 -1.41 20.61 -28.14
C LYS A 329 -0.98 19.39 -27.32
N ARG A 330 -1.62 19.18 -26.18
CA ARG A 330 -1.36 18.11 -25.22
C ARG A 330 -2.67 17.45 -24.85
N THR A 331 -2.60 16.18 -24.47
CA THR A 331 -3.74 15.46 -23.93
C THR A 331 -3.98 15.89 -22.49
N ILE A 332 -5.16 16.39 -22.17
CA ILE A 332 -5.55 16.80 -20.82
C ILE A 332 -6.45 15.73 -20.21
N VAL A 333 -5.93 15.01 -19.22
CA VAL A 333 -6.70 14.06 -18.41
C VAL A 333 -6.95 14.66 -17.03
N ALA A 334 -8.22 14.82 -16.67
CA ALA A 334 -8.62 15.45 -15.42
C ALA A 334 -9.35 14.46 -14.49
N VAL A 335 -9.15 14.60 -13.18
CA VAL A 335 -9.94 13.85 -12.20
C VAL A 335 -11.32 14.50 -12.01
N ASN A 336 -12.31 13.72 -11.58
CA ASN A 336 -13.70 14.17 -11.38
C ASN A 336 -13.84 15.45 -10.53
N ARG A 337 -12.97 15.66 -9.53
CA ARG A 337 -13.01 16.85 -8.67
C ARG A 337 -12.68 18.15 -9.40
N CYS A 338 -12.07 18.08 -10.58
CA CYS A 338 -11.73 19.26 -11.38
C CYS A 338 -12.88 19.75 -12.25
N ILE A 339 -14.02 19.03 -12.32
CA ILE A 339 -15.14 19.36 -13.22
C ILE A 339 -15.63 20.80 -13.01
N GLU A 340 -15.96 21.18 -11.77
CA GLU A 340 -16.46 22.53 -11.43
C GLU A 340 -15.46 23.62 -11.84
N ARG A 341 -14.16 23.42 -11.53
CA ARG A 341 -13.12 24.41 -11.85
C ARG A 341 -12.89 24.55 -13.35
N LEU A 342 -12.80 23.43 -14.07
CA LEU A 342 -12.57 23.43 -15.51
C LEU A 342 -13.77 23.99 -16.28
N ASP A 343 -15.00 23.74 -15.81
CA ASP A 343 -16.22 24.35 -16.36
C ASP A 343 -16.23 25.88 -16.15
N ALA A 344 -15.90 26.33 -14.93
CA ALA A 344 -15.82 27.76 -14.62
C ALA A 344 -14.80 28.51 -15.51
N GLU A 345 -13.69 27.86 -15.87
CA GLU A 345 -12.65 28.41 -16.74
C GLU A 345 -12.90 28.17 -18.24
N GLY A 346 -13.94 27.41 -18.59
CA GLY A 346 -14.26 27.02 -19.97
C GLY A 346 -13.21 26.12 -20.62
N ILE A 347 -12.42 25.40 -19.84
CA ILE A 347 -11.33 24.53 -20.31
C ILE A 347 -11.84 23.11 -20.40
N ARG A 348 -12.09 22.60 -21.61
CA ARG A 348 -12.52 21.22 -21.81
C ARG A 348 -11.32 20.26 -21.81
N PRO A 349 -11.24 19.28 -20.88
CA PRO A 349 -10.25 18.22 -20.97
C PRO A 349 -10.62 17.21 -22.06
N ASP A 350 -9.64 16.43 -22.49
CA ASP A 350 -9.82 15.35 -23.46
C ASP A 350 -10.39 14.08 -22.82
N LEU A 351 -10.18 13.91 -21.52
CA LEU A 351 -10.59 12.74 -20.76
C LEU A 351 -10.85 13.09 -19.29
N PHE A 352 -11.88 12.49 -18.71
CA PHE A 352 -12.07 12.45 -17.26
C PHE A 352 -11.77 11.07 -16.67
N ILE A 353 -11.34 11.04 -15.41
CA ILE A 353 -11.23 9.82 -14.60
C ILE A 353 -12.07 9.95 -13.32
N ALA A 354 -12.83 8.91 -12.99
CA ALA A 354 -13.57 8.81 -11.72
C ALA A 354 -13.56 7.37 -11.20
N VAL A 355 -13.25 7.17 -9.92
CA VAL A 355 -13.17 5.82 -9.31
C VAL A 355 -13.85 5.70 -7.94
N ASP A 356 -14.38 6.79 -7.38
CA ASP A 356 -15.02 6.77 -6.04
C ASP A 356 -16.41 6.10 -6.12
N SER A 357 -16.64 5.13 -5.25
CA SER A 357 -17.88 4.35 -5.15
C SER A 357 -18.93 4.99 -4.24
N THR A 358 -18.55 5.99 -3.44
CA THR A 358 -19.38 6.61 -2.41
C THR A 358 -20.15 7.83 -2.92
N ASP A 359 -21.20 8.23 -2.21
CA ASP A 359 -22.03 9.41 -2.57
C ASP A 359 -21.26 10.74 -2.48
N ARG A 360 -20.06 10.74 -1.89
CA ARG A 360 -19.18 11.92 -1.81
C ARG A 360 -18.79 12.46 -3.18
N ILE A 361 -18.82 11.62 -4.21
CA ILE A 361 -18.48 12.02 -5.56
C ILE A 361 -19.60 12.79 -6.27
N VAL A 362 -20.87 12.59 -5.86
CA VAL A 362 -22.05 13.14 -6.55
C VAL A 362 -22.02 14.67 -6.63
N PRO A 363 -21.69 15.42 -5.55
CA PRO A 363 -21.62 16.88 -5.60
C PRO A 363 -20.67 17.44 -6.68
N HIS A 364 -19.67 16.68 -7.13
CA HIS A 364 -18.67 17.16 -8.10
C HIS A 364 -19.21 17.30 -9.53
N ILE A 365 -20.40 16.76 -9.84
CA ILE A 365 -21.03 16.88 -11.16
C ILE A 365 -22.32 17.72 -11.14
N GLU A 366 -22.89 18.00 -9.95
CA GLU A 366 -24.18 18.68 -9.86
C GLU A 366 -24.12 20.11 -10.37
N GLY A 367 -24.93 20.42 -11.38
CA GLY A 367 -24.94 21.74 -12.04
C GLY A 367 -23.94 21.85 -13.20
N HIS A 368 -23.09 20.84 -13.41
CA HIS A 368 -22.05 20.78 -14.44
C HIS A 368 -22.30 19.65 -15.45
N GLU A 369 -23.51 19.05 -15.47
CA GLU A 369 -23.81 17.90 -16.32
C GLU A 369 -23.62 18.22 -17.82
N ALA A 370 -24.02 19.41 -18.24
CA ALA A 370 -23.88 19.86 -19.64
C ALA A 370 -22.42 20.05 -20.07
N PHE A 371 -21.54 20.42 -19.15
CA PHE A 371 -20.11 20.59 -19.44
C PHE A 371 -19.44 19.26 -19.84
N THR A 372 -19.87 18.16 -19.23
CA THR A 372 -19.34 16.81 -19.52
C THR A 372 -19.80 16.20 -20.83
N GLU A 373 -20.69 16.87 -21.56
CA GLU A 373 -21.21 16.36 -22.83
C GLU A 373 -20.08 16.13 -23.85
N ASN A 374 -20.07 14.94 -24.44
CA ASN A 374 -19.07 14.44 -25.39
C ASN A 374 -17.63 14.30 -24.87
N ILE A 375 -17.37 14.47 -23.56
CA ILE A 375 -16.05 14.23 -22.99
C ILE A 375 -16.00 12.78 -22.50
N PRO A 376 -15.10 11.93 -22.99
CA PRO A 376 -14.95 10.58 -22.48
C PRO A 376 -14.60 10.55 -20.99
N ILE A 377 -15.14 9.56 -20.28
CA ILE A 377 -14.75 9.24 -18.91
C ILE A 377 -14.31 7.78 -18.81
N ILE A 378 -13.18 7.53 -18.13
CA ILE A 378 -12.80 6.19 -17.70
C ILE A 378 -13.18 6.03 -16.24
N VAL A 379 -13.94 4.98 -15.95
CA VAL A 379 -14.43 4.71 -14.60
C VAL A 379 -14.15 3.29 -14.15
N SER A 380 -14.00 3.14 -12.83
CA SER A 380 -14.04 1.83 -12.20
C SER A 380 -15.45 1.25 -12.26
N PRO A 381 -15.63 -0.08 -12.41
CA PRO A 381 -16.95 -0.71 -12.34
C PRO A 381 -17.77 -0.25 -11.13
N ASP A 382 -17.14 -0.10 -9.97
CA ASP A 382 -17.80 0.28 -8.72
C ASP A 382 -18.02 1.79 -8.52
N THR A 383 -17.68 2.64 -9.49
CA THR A 383 -17.90 4.10 -9.39
C THR A 383 -19.37 4.44 -9.13
N ASN A 384 -19.65 5.43 -8.29
CA ASN A 384 -20.99 5.72 -7.80
C ASN A 384 -22.04 5.89 -8.93
N ALA A 385 -23.12 5.12 -8.86
CA ALA A 385 -24.17 5.11 -9.89
C ALA A 385 -24.92 6.45 -10.03
N GLU A 386 -25.11 7.22 -8.95
CA GLU A 386 -25.79 8.52 -9.01
C GLU A 386 -24.95 9.59 -9.72
N PHE A 387 -23.63 9.57 -9.52
CA PHE A 387 -22.71 10.38 -10.32
C PHE A 387 -22.80 9.99 -11.80
N MET A 388 -22.78 8.68 -12.10
CA MET A 388 -22.86 8.19 -13.48
C MET A 388 -24.21 8.45 -14.17
N LYS A 389 -25.31 8.59 -13.41
CA LYS A 389 -26.61 9.04 -13.95
C LYS A 389 -26.57 10.48 -14.47
N LYS A 390 -25.71 11.33 -13.89
CA LYS A 390 -25.59 12.75 -14.21
C LYS A 390 -24.57 13.02 -15.30
N TYR A 391 -23.55 12.17 -15.44
CA TYR A 391 -22.52 12.29 -16.47
C TYR A 391 -23.08 12.10 -17.88
N ARG A 392 -22.77 13.01 -18.83
CA ARG A 392 -23.35 13.01 -20.18
C ARG A 392 -22.42 12.54 -21.30
N GLY A 393 -21.12 12.36 -21.01
CA GLY A 393 -20.14 11.90 -21.98
C GLY A 393 -20.09 10.37 -22.13
N PRO A 394 -19.33 9.85 -23.12
CA PRO A 394 -19.16 8.41 -23.30
C PRO A 394 -18.37 7.77 -22.15
N VAL A 395 -18.83 6.61 -21.69
CA VAL A 395 -18.29 5.91 -20.52
C VAL A 395 -17.45 4.71 -20.94
N TYR A 396 -16.20 4.64 -20.48
CA TYR A 396 -15.30 3.52 -20.70
C TYR A 396 -14.90 2.89 -19.36
N LEU A 397 -14.76 1.57 -19.32
CA LEU A 397 -14.39 0.87 -18.08
C LEU A 397 -12.90 0.52 -18.02
N ASN A 398 -12.34 0.66 -16.83
CA ASN A 398 -11.08 0.08 -16.40
C ASN A 398 -11.22 -0.36 -14.95
N ALA A 399 -10.68 -1.51 -14.57
CA ALA A 399 -10.76 -2.02 -13.21
C ALA A 399 -9.54 -1.64 -12.36
N ASN A 400 -9.74 -1.52 -11.06
CA ASN A 400 -8.69 -1.26 -10.09
C ASN A 400 -8.24 -2.49 -9.30
N THR A 401 -6.98 -2.48 -8.88
CA THR A 401 -6.40 -3.51 -8.00
C THR A 401 -6.79 -3.33 -6.53
N GLN A 402 -7.40 -2.20 -6.19
CA GLN A 402 -7.66 -1.80 -4.81
C GLN A 402 -8.89 -2.48 -4.21
N ASN A 403 -9.85 -2.93 -5.04
CA ASN A 403 -11.10 -3.51 -4.57
C ASN A 403 -11.31 -4.90 -5.17
N VAL A 404 -11.31 -5.95 -4.33
CA VAL A 404 -11.47 -7.31 -4.87
C VAL A 404 -12.83 -7.52 -5.54
N GLN A 405 -13.90 -6.84 -5.13
CA GLN A 405 -15.19 -6.98 -5.81
C GLN A 405 -15.12 -6.42 -7.23
N VAL A 406 -14.37 -5.33 -7.43
CA VAL A 406 -14.04 -4.80 -8.77
C VAL A 406 -13.22 -5.81 -9.54
N LEU A 407 -12.18 -6.40 -8.95
CA LEU A 407 -11.37 -7.43 -9.61
C LEU A 407 -12.18 -8.67 -10.02
N ASN A 408 -13.18 -9.04 -9.24
CA ASN A 408 -14.07 -10.15 -9.59
C ASN A 408 -15.00 -9.81 -10.74
N VAL A 409 -15.58 -8.60 -10.75
CA VAL A 409 -16.35 -8.10 -11.89
C VAL A 409 -15.44 -8.00 -13.13
N ALA A 410 -14.19 -7.57 -12.94
CA ALA A 410 -13.20 -7.47 -13.99
C ALA A 410 -12.88 -8.84 -14.59
N ALA A 411 -12.63 -9.86 -13.76
CA ALA A 411 -12.41 -11.22 -14.20
C ALA A 411 -13.65 -11.81 -14.91
N GLU A 412 -14.86 -11.60 -14.38
CA GLU A 412 -16.09 -12.10 -15.01
C GLU A 412 -16.36 -11.45 -16.37
N LYS A 413 -16.08 -10.15 -16.50
CA LYS A 413 -16.38 -9.35 -17.68
C LYS A 413 -15.16 -9.06 -18.55
N ASN A 414 -14.01 -9.68 -18.28
CA ASN A 414 -12.72 -9.41 -18.93
C ASN A 414 -12.39 -7.92 -19.04
N ILE A 415 -12.65 -7.15 -17.97
CA ILE A 415 -12.32 -5.73 -17.91
C ILE A 415 -10.81 -5.62 -17.70
N PRO A 416 -10.08 -4.85 -18.51
CA PRO A 416 -8.65 -4.65 -18.29
C PRO A 416 -8.41 -3.87 -16.99
N ILE A 417 -7.26 -4.15 -16.36
CA ILE A 417 -6.94 -3.73 -14.99
C ILE A 417 -5.71 -2.84 -15.04
N TRP A 418 -5.78 -1.70 -14.34
CA TRP A 418 -4.62 -0.84 -14.12
C TRP A 418 -4.02 -1.04 -12.74
N ASN A 419 -2.70 -0.95 -12.66
CA ASN A 419 -1.98 -0.94 -11.39
C ASN A 419 -1.88 0.48 -10.85
N ALA A 420 -3.02 1.04 -10.42
CA ALA A 420 -3.10 2.35 -9.80
C ALA A 420 -3.66 2.24 -8.37
N SER A 421 -3.19 3.10 -7.47
CA SER A 421 -3.44 3.00 -6.03
C SER A 421 -3.54 4.37 -5.36
N GLY A 422 -4.20 4.42 -4.21
CA GLY A 422 -4.25 5.60 -3.33
C GLY A 422 -5.13 6.77 -3.79
N THR A 423 -5.01 7.24 -5.04
CA THR A 423 -5.72 8.45 -5.51
C THR A 423 -6.24 8.36 -6.95
N VAL A 424 -7.22 9.20 -7.29
CA VAL A 424 -7.69 9.37 -8.68
C VAL A 424 -6.57 9.95 -9.58
N ALA A 425 -5.61 10.69 -9.01
CA ALA A 425 -4.46 11.21 -9.75
C ALA A 425 -3.48 10.11 -10.16
N SER A 426 -3.24 9.11 -9.30
CA SER A 426 -2.50 7.88 -9.64
C SER A 426 -3.18 7.12 -10.79
N TYR A 427 -4.51 7.08 -10.76
CA TYR A 427 -5.34 6.52 -11.83
C TYR A 427 -5.19 7.26 -13.17
N ALA A 428 -5.18 8.59 -13.13
CA ALA A 428 -4.97 9.42 -14.31
C ALA A 428 -3.53 9.33 -14.85
N LEU A 429 -2.54 9.18 -13.97
CA LEU A 429 -1.16 8.92 -14.34
C LEU A 429 -1.00 7.57 -15.05
N GLU A 430 -1.63 6.51 -14.52
CA GLU A 430 -1.62 5.18 -15.15
C GLU A 430 -2.32 5.20 -16.51
N ALA A 431 -3.44 5.93 -16.63
CA ALA A 431 -4.10 6.14 -17.91
C ALA A 431 -3.15 6.74 -18.95
N ALA A 432 -2.38 7.77 -18.58
CA ALA A 432 -1.40 8.39 -19.47
C ALA A 432 -0.30 7.40 -19.90
N TYR A 433 0.21 6.56 -18.99
CA TYR A 433 1.18 5.52 -19.34
C TYR A 433 0.62 4.48 -20.30
N GLU A 434 -0.55 3.93 -19.99
CA GLU A 434 -1.18 2.85 -20.76
C GLU A 434 -1.68 3.33 -22.13
N MET A 435 -1.92 4.64 -22.28
CA MET A 435 -2.29 5.29 -23.54
C MET A 435 -1.07 5.87 -24.30
N GLY A 436 0.15 5.59 -23.86
CA GLY A 436 1.37 5.83 -24.63
C GLY A 436 1.98 7.23 -24.49
N ALA A 437 1.76 7.91 -23.37
CA ALA A 437 2.39 9.20 -23.10
C ALA A 437 3.93 9.10 -23.11
N SER A 438 4.59 10.03 -23.80
CA SER A 438 6.05 10.18 -23.79
C SER A 438 6.54 11.17 -22.72
N LYS A 439 5.68 12.12 -22.34
CA LYS A 439 5.93 13.15 -21.32
C LYS A 439 4.64 13.46 -20.59
N ILE A 440 4.70 13.60 -19.27
CA ILE A 440 3.53 13.82 -18.40
C ILE A 440 3.78 15.01 -17.49
N TYR A 441 2.81 15.91 -17.40
CA TYR A 441 2.81 17.04 -16.47
C TYR A 441 1.75 16.83 -15.38
N LEU A 442 2.15 16.75 -14.12
CA LEU A 442 1.27 16.71 -12.96
C LEU A 442 0.92 18.13 -12.52
N VAL A 443 -0.37 18.44 -12.48
CA VAL A 443 -0.90 19.75 -12.07
C VAL A 443 -1.95 19.55 -10.97
N GLY A 444 -1.85 20.30 -9.87
CA GLY A 444 -2.79 20.19 -8.74
C GLY A 444 -2.64 18.88 -7.96
N VAL A 445 -1.49 18.22 -8.07
CA VAL A 445 -1.13 17.01 -7.30
C VAL A 445 -0.27 17.46 -6.10
N ASP A 446 -0.87 18.26 -5.22
CA ASP A 446 -0.12 18.92 -4.15
C ASP A 446 0.30 17.97 -3.03
N LEU A 447 -0.53 16.98 -2.68
CA LEU A 447 -0.28 16.04 -1.57
C LEU A 447 0.22 16.75 -0.28
N GLY A 448 -0.32 17.92 -0.02
CA GLY A 448 0.03 18.80 1.08
C GLY A 448 -0.90 20.01 1.12
N TYR A 449 -0.65 20.91 2.07
CA TYR A 449 -1.45 22.11 2.31
C TYR A 449 -0.64 23.39 2.06
N PRO A 450 -0.30 23.73 0.80
CA PRO A 450 0.32 25.01 0.47
C PRO A 450 -0.45 26.18 1.06
N GLY A 451 0.22 27.01 1.87
CA GLY A 451 -0.41 28.16 2.53
C GLY A 451 -1.54 27.81 3.51
N GLY A 452 -1.70 26.53 3.90
CA GLY A 452 -2.76 26.05 4.78
C GLY A 452 -4.10 25.75 4.09
N ASN A 453 -4.14 25.75 2.75
CA ASN A 453 -5.36 25.46 1.98
C ASN A 453 -5.43 23.97 1.61
N ILE A 454 -6.64 23.39 1.66
CA ILE A 454 -6.89 21.97 1.36
C ILE A 454 -7.14 21.75 -0.14
N TYR A 455 -7.80 22.71 -0.80
CA TYR A 455 -8.12 22.65 -2.24
C TYR A 455 -8.03 24.04 -2.89
N ALA A 456 -8.07 24.08 -4.22
CA ALA A 456 -8.20 25.32 -4.99
C ALA A 456 -9.45 26.12 -4.58
N SER A 457 -9.38 27.45 -4.67
CA SER A 457 -10.36 28.42 -4.12
C SER A 457 -11.84 28.19 -4.45
N ASP A 458 -12.14 27.40 -5.48
CA ASP A 458 -13.49 27.13 -5.99
C ASP A 458 -13.91 25.65 -5.83
N VAL A 459 -13.16 24.86 -5.03
CA VAL A 459 -13.51 23.48 -4.68
C VAL A 459 -14.16 23.46 -3.30
N ARG A 460 -15.36 22.88 -3.17
CA ARG A 460 -16.11 22.81 -1.90
C ARG A 460 -15.28 22.15 -0.79
N GLU A 461 -15.24 22.80 0.39
CA GLU A 461 -14.47 22.52 1.63
C GLU A 461 -13.09 23.21 1.74
N SER A 462 -13.08 24.49 2.13
CA SER A 462 -11.88 25.34 2.12
C SER A 462 -11.09 25.41 3.44
N SER A 463 -11.46 24.71 4.52
CA SER A 463 -10.63 24.68 5.75
C SER A 463 -10.98 23.55 6.74
N ASP A 464 -9.96 22.89 7.30
CA ASP A 464 -10.05 21.97 8.44
C ASP A 464 -9.16 22.48 9.59
N PRO A 465 -9.70 22.68 10.81
CA PRO A 465 -8.91 23.07 11.98
C PRO A 465 -7.80 22.08 12.40
N LYS A 466 -7.80 20.82 11.91
CA LYS A 466 -6.78 19.80 12.21
C LYS A 466 -5.45 19.98 11.47
N VAL A 467 -5.40 20.86 10.47
CA VAL A 467 -4.20 21.15 9.67
C VAL A 467 -3.04 21.63 10.57
N LYS A 468 -3.30 22.28 11.72
CA LYS A 468 -2.23 22.86 12.56
C LYS A 468 -1.27 21.86 13.24
N GLU A 469 -1.54 20.56 13.22
CA GLU A 469 -0.72 19.52 13.88
C GLU A 469 -0.19 18.44 12.91
N GLY A 470 -0.24 18.68 11.59
CA GLY A 470 0.18 17.72 10.56
C GLY A 470 1.70 17.52 10.45
N GLU A 471 2.10 16.45 9.75
CA GLU A 471 3.49 16.17 9.40
C GLU A 471 4.04 17.21 8.41
N THR A 472 5.36 17.31 8.27
CA THR A 472 5.98 18.16 7.24
C THR A 472 6.77 17.33 6.25
N ALA A 473 6.58 17.59 4.96
CA ALA A 473 7.35 16.99 3.87
C ALA A 473 8.15 18.04 3.12
N ARG A 474 9.10 17.59 2.30
CA ARG A 474 9.82 18.45 1.36
C ARG A 474 8.85 18.98 0.31
N SER A 475 8.90 20.28 0.04
CA SER A 475 8.15 20.93 -1.04
C SER A 475 8.98 21.00 -2.32
N ASN A 476 8.31 21.12 -3.47
CA ASN A 476 8.93 21.27 -4.79
C ASN A 476 9.76 22.55 -4.95
N ASP A 477 9.44 23.61 -4.23
CA ASP A 477 10.23 24.85 -4.16
C ASP A 477 11.46 24.76 -3.22
N GLY A 478 11.78 23.55 -2.72
CA GLY A 478 12.86 23.31 -1.76
C GLY A 478 12.48 23.62 -0.32
N GLY A 479 11.29 24.19 -0.07
CA GLY A 479 10.77 24.47 1.26
C GLY A 479 10.21 23.25 1.97
N LYS A 480 9.34 23.50 2.95
CA LYS A 480 8.55 22.48 3.62
C LYS A 480 7.07 22.74 3.39
N VAL A 481 6.32 21.69 3.13
CA VAL A 481 4.86 21.73 3.07
C VAL A 481 4.30 20.89 4.20
N LEU A 482 3.25 21.40 4.82
CA LEU A 482 2.49 20.64 5.80
C LEU A 482 1.65 19.59 5.07
N THR A 483 1.61 18.37 5.58
CA THR A 483 0.93 17.25 4.94
C THR A 483 0.29 16.32 5.98
N ARG A 484 -0.28 15.22 5.52
CA ARG A 484 -0.87 14.15 6.33
C ARG A 484 -0.24 12.81 5.95
N MET A 485 -0.38 11.83 6.84
CA MET A 485 0.15 10.48 6.60
C MET A 485 -0.42 9.81 5.35
N ASP A 486 -1.70 9.99 5.05
CA ASP A 486 -2.31 9.42 3.84
C ASP A 486 -1.75 10.05 2.55
N PHE A 487 -1.43 11.34 2.58
CA PHE A 487 -0.78 12.01 1.45
C PHE A 487 0.67 11.55 1.24
N LEU A 488 1.40 11.23 2.32
CA LEU A 488 2.72 10.60 2.23
C LEU A 488 2.64 9.24 1.54
N TYR A 489 1.70 8.39 1.97
CA TYR A 489 1.44 7.10 1.32
C TYR A 489 1.10 7.27 -0.16
N PHE A 490 0.24 8.24 -0.51
CA PHE A 490 -0.11 8.51 -1.92
C PHE A 490 1.09 8.95 -2.76
N ALA A 491 2.04 9.69 -2.18
CA ALA A 491 3.27 10.01 -2.89
C ALA A 491 4.14 8.78 -3.12
N GLU A 492 4.35 7.92 -2.12
CA GLU A 492 5.10 6.67 -2.30
C GLU A 492 4.51 5.81 -3.43
N GLN A 493 3.19 5.77 -3.55
CA GLN A 493 2.51 5.07 -4.65
C GLN A 493 2.80 5.70 -6.02
N LEU A 494 2.70 7.03 -6.14
CA LEU A 494 3.06 7.75 -7.37
C LEU A 494 4.53 7.55 -7.73
N GLU A 495 5.43 7.64 -6.76
CA GLU A 495 6.87 7.42 -6.92
C GLU A 495 7.17 6.01 -7.44
N SER A 496 6.45 5.00 -6.93
CA SER A 496 6.53 3.62 -7.41
C SER A 496 6.08 3.49 -8.87
N GLN A 497 4.96 4.11 -9.25
CA GLN A 497 4.48 4.13 -10.65
C GLN A 497 5.48 4.81 -11.59
N ILE A 498 6.02 5.96 -11.17
CA ILE A 498 7.03 6.72 -11.93
C ILE A 498 8.29 5.89 -12.12
N LYS A 499 8.79 5.28 -11.03
CA LYS A 499 9.97 4.42 -11.05
C LYS A 499 9.81 3.19 -11.96
N ALA A 500 8.60 2.64 -12.08
CA ALA A 500 8.31 1.52 -12.96
C ALA A 500 8.33 1.88 -14.46
N ARG A 501 8.34 3.18 -14.81
CA ARG A 501 8.30 3.70 -16.18
C ARG A 501 9.43 4.71 -16.46
N PRO A 502 10.72 4.31 -16.36
CA PRO A 502 11.86 5.24 -16.45
C PRO A 502 12.04 5.92 -17.81
N ASN A 503 11.38 5.41 -18.86
CA ASN A 503 11.44 5.97 -20.22
C ASN A 503 10.43 7.11 -20.46
N VAL A 504 9.57 7.43 -19.49
CA VAL A 504 8.57 8.50 -19.61
C VAL A 504 8.95 9.62 -18.64
N GLU A 505 9.05 10.84 -19.18
CA GLU A 505 9.43 12.00 -18.38
C GLU A 505 8.22 12.57 -17.62
N VAL A 506 8.29 12.67 -16.29
CA VAL A 506 7.20 13.19 -15.46
C VAL A 506 7.60 14.50 -14.81
N TRP A 507 6.80 15.55 -14.97
CA TRP A 507 7.03 16.90 -14.47
C TRP A 507 5.99 17.28 -13.41
N ASN A 508 6.40 17.68 -12.21
CA ASN A 508 5.50 18.12 -11.14
C ASN A 508 5.37 19.65 -11.11
N ARG A 509 4.27 20.19 -11.65
CA ARG A 509 4.00 21.65 -11.68
C ARG A 509 3.32 22.18 -10.40
N SER A 510 3.22 21.37 -9.35
CA SER A 510 2.65 21.77 -8.06
C SER A 510 3.73 22.47 -7.22
N GLU A 511 4.03 23.74 -7.52
CA GLU A 511 5.22 24.49 -7.02
C GLU A 511 5.43 24.40 -5.51
N HIS A 512 4.38 24.64 -4.73
CA HIS A 512 4.42 24.60 -3.26
C HIS A 512 3.88 23.29 -2.69
N GLY A 513 3.54 22.34 -3.57
CA GLY A 513 3.12 21.00 -3.23
C GLY A 513 4.31 20.13 -2.82
N MET A 514 3.99 18.95 -2.32
CA MET A 514 4.98 17.97 -1.89
C MET A 514 5.86 17.52 -3.05
N TYR A 515 7.15 17.39 -2.76
CA TYR A 515 8.11 16.79 -3.68
C TYR A 515 7.77 15.30 -3.87
N ILE A 516 7.74 14.87 -5.12
CA ILE A 516 7.47 13.48 -5.51
C ILE A 516 8.73 12.98 -6.22
N SER A 517 9.40 11.99 -5.64
CA SER A 517 10.61 11.38 -6.19
C SER A 517 10.39 10.84 -7.61
N GLY A 518 11.42 10.94 -8.45
CA GLY A 518 11.35 10.57 -9.87
C GLY A 518 10.67 11.61 -10.77
N THR A 519 10.05 12.65 -10.21
CA THR A 519 9.56 13.78 -11.01
C THR A 519 10.67 14.81 -11.25
N ARG A 520 10.61 15.46 -12.41
CA ARG A 520 11.23 16.75 -12.64
C ARG A 520 10.32 17.81 -12.05
N ILE A 521 10.84 18.77 -11.31
CA ILE A 521 10.00 19.84 -10.76
C ILE A 521 9.52 20.72 -11.93
N GLY A 522 8.33 21.37 -11.90
CA GLY A 522 7.56 21.87 -13.07
C GLY A 522 7.13 23.38 -13.19
N ALA A 523 7.17 24.26 -12.16
CA ALA A 523 7.07 25.75 -12.34
C ALA A 523 8.35 26.63 -12.62
N TRP A 524 9.51 26.45 -11.97
CA TRP A 524 10.68 27.34 -12.08
C TRP A 524 11.52 27.28 -13.39
N TRP A 525 11.53 26.17 -14.15
CA TRP A 525 12.44 26.01 -15.32
C TRP A 525 11.80 26.14 -16.71
N GLU A 526 10.47 26.11 -16.90
CA GLU A 526 9.86 26.30 -18.23
C GLU A 526 9.31 27.74 -18.42
N GLU A 527 8.76 28.37 -17.37
CA GLU A 527 8.18 29.73 -17.44
C GLU A 527 8.91 30.78 -16.57
N GLY A 528 9.86 30.35 -15.74
CA GLY A 528 10.68 31.21 -14.86
C GLY A 528 12.16 31.27 -15.21
N LEU A 529 12.57 30.90 -16.43
CA LEU A 529 13.96 31.07 -16.83
C LEU A 529 14.32 32.56 -16.75
N PRO A 530 15.37 32.96 -16.00
CA PRO A 530 15.81 34.34 -16.01
C PRO A 530 15.96 34.82 -17.45
N LYS A 531 15.57 36.07 -17.69
CA LYS A 531 15.89 36.70 -18.96
C LYS A 531 17.41 36.64 -19.14
N GLU A 532 17.88 36.63 -20.37
CA GLU A 532 19.32 36.51 -20.69
C GLU A 532 20.17 37.56 -19.92
N GLU A 533 19.57 38.71 -19.59
CA GLU A 533 20.10 39.81 -18.78
C GLU A 533 20.21 39.54 -17.26
N ASP A 534 19.48 38.55 -16.72
CA ASP A 534 19.38 38.25 -15.28
C ASP A 534 20.26 37.07 -14.82
N VAL A 535 20.95 36.39 -15.73
CA VAL A 535 21.76 35.19 -15.44
C VAL A 535 22.79 35.45 -14.32
N LEU A 536 23.44 36.61 -14.31
CA LEU A 536 24.42 36.95 -13.28
C LEU A 536 23.79 37.09 -11.87
N ASP A 537 22.56 37.61 -11.79
CA ASP A 537 21.83 37.77 -10.53
C ASP A 537 21.43 36.40 -9.98
N TRP A 538 20.99 35.51 -10.85
CA TRP A 538 20.67 34.13 -10.51
C TRP A 538 21.88 33.32 -10.07
N LEU A 539 23.02 33.45 -10.73
CA LEU A 539 24.27 32.81 -10.30
C LEU A 539 24.68 33.26 -8.90
N LYS A 540 24.49 34.55 -8.56
CA LYS A 540 24.74 35.06 -7.19
C LYS A 540 23.79 34.44 -6.16
N ARG A 541 22.50 34.33 -6.48
CA ARG A 541 21.51 33.69 -5.60
C ARG A 541 21.83 32.21 -5.39
N LEU A 542 22.12 31.50 -6.47
CA LEU A 542 22.41 30.06 -6.47
C LEU A 542 23.63 29.71 -5.61
N LYS A 543 24.63 30.61 -5.57
CA LYS A 543 25.80 30.48 -4.70
C LYS A 543 25.45 30.45 -3.22
N ASP A 544 24.54 31.32 -2.78
CA ASP A 544 24.23 31.52 -1.37
C ASP A 544 22.97 30.74 -0.93
N GLU A 545 22.35 30.00 -1.85
CA GLU A 545 21.18 29.16 -1.59
C GLU A 545 21.57 28.01 -0.66
N THR A 546 20.74 27.72 0.35
CA THR A 546 21.03 26.70 1.37
C THR A 546 20.01 25.56 1.40
N MET A 547 18.87 25.74 0.73
CA MET A 547 17.77 24.77 0.72
C MET A 547 17.90 23.74 -0.42
N LEU A 548 18.74 24.02 -1.42
CA LEU A 548 19.04 23.11 -2.53
C LEU A 548 20.20 22.17 -2.19
N THR A 549 20.11 20.93 -2.66
CA THR A 549 21.26 20.01 -2.61
C THR A 549 22.32 20.43 -3.62
N TRP A 550 23.55 19.92 -3.47
CA TRP A 550 24.63 20.21 -4.41
C TRP A 550 24.30 19.72 -5.83
N GLN A 551 23.55 18.62 -5.97
CA GLN A 551 23.09 18.09 -7.27
C GLN A 551 22.13 19.08 -7.96
N GLU A 552 21.19 19.63 -7.21
CA GLU A 552 20.19 20.57 -7.71
C GLU A 552 20.83 21.89 -8.13
N LYS A 553 21.75 22.41 -7.30
CA LYS A 553 22.55 23.59 -7.65
C LYS A 553 23.37 23.38 -8.91
N TYR A 554 24.00 22.22 -9.05
CA TYR A 554 24.78 21.88 -10.24
C TYR A 554 23.91 21.83 -11.50
N PHE A 555 22.74 21.20 -11.41
CA PHE A 555 21.79 21.15 -12.52
C PHE A 555 21.33 22.55 -12.95
N MET A 556 21.02 23.42 -11.98
CA MET A 556 20.62 24.80 -12.24
C MET A 556 21.75 25.63 -12.86
N LEU A 557 22.97 25.47 -12.37
CA LEU A 557 24.15 26.12 -12.92
C LEU A 557 24.34 25.79 -14.40
N ARG A 558 24.20 24.50 -14.78
CA ARG A 558 24.31 24.04 -16.17
C ARG A 558 23.24 24.64 -17.09
N GLN A 559 21.99 24.68 -16.64
CA GLN A 559 20.92 25.30 -17.43
C GLN A 559 21.15 26.81 -17.64
N LEU A 560 21.67 27.51 -16.62
CA LEU A 560 22.02 28.93 -16.72
C LEU A 560 23.18 29.16 -17.70
N THR A 561 24.21 28.30 -17.70
CA THR A 561 25.34 28.40 -18.62
C THR A 561 24.96 28.04 -20.05
N ASP A 562 24.20 26.96 -20.25
CA ASP A 562 23.81 26.46 -21.58
C ASP A 562 22.90 27.46 -22.30
N ARG A 563 22.02 28.17 -21.57
CA ARG A 563 21.13 29.21 -22.13
C ARG A 563 21.90 30.44 -22.60
N ARG A 564 22.95 30.84 -21.88
CA ARG A 564 23.78 31.98 -22.24
C ARG A 564 24.83 31.62 -23.30
N GLY A 565 25.21 30.33 -23.36
CA GLY A 565 26.11 29.77 -24.36
C GLY A 565 27.38 30.60 -24.52
N ASP A 566 27.73 30.90 -25.77
CA ASP A 566 28.92 31.69 -26.14
C ASP A 566 28.88 33.16 -25.67
N LYS A 567 27.78 33.63 -25.06
CA LYS A 567 27.59 35.02 -24.60
C LYS A 567 27.81 35.21 -23.09
N LEU A 568 28.43 34.25 -22.42
CA LEU A 568 28.88 34.42 -21.04
C LEU A 568 29.91 35.57 -20.99
N THR A 569 29.64 36.57 -20.16
CA THR A 569 30.63 37.63 -19.88
C THR A 569 31.64 37.13 -18.85
N ASP A 570 32.78 37.79 -18.76
CA ASP A 570 33.82 37.45 -17.77
C ASP A 570 33.27 37.40 -16.33
N ASN A 571 32.28 38.24 -16.00
CA ASN A 571 31.62 38.25 -14.69
C ASN A 571 30.77 37.00 -14.44
N ASP A 572 30.12 36.46 -15.46
CA ASP A 572 29.31 35.25 -15.33
C ASP A 572 30.21 34.04 -15.19
N SER A 573 31.25 33.96 -16.02
CA SER A 573 32.26 32.90 -15.92
C SER A 573 32.89 32.88 -14.52
N THR A 574 33.24 34.05 -13.98
CA THR A 574 33.76 34.17 -12.61
C THR A 574 32.75 33.73 -11.56
N MET A 575 31.47 34.10 -11.73
CA MET A 575 30.43 33.69 -10.77
C MET A 575 30.12 32.20 -10.87
N CYS A 576 30.09 31.61 -12.07
CA CYS A 576 29.95 30.17 -12.28
C CYS A 576 31.03 29.41 -11.52
N VAL A 577 32.30 29.83 -11.62
CA VAL A 577 33.41 29.24 -10.84
C VAL A 577 33.13 29.34 -9.34
N THR A 578 32.58 30.46 -8.86
CA THR A 578 32.28 30.64 -7.45
C THR A 578 31.13 29.73 -6.98
N VAL A 579 30.08 29.57 -7.79
CA VAL A 579 28.98 28.64 -7.52
C VAL A 579 29.50 27.20 -7.54
N TYR A 580 30.37 26.86 -8.49
CA TYR A 580 31.05 25.57 -8.56
C TYR A 580 31.86 25.27 -7.29
N GLU A 581 32.69 26.20 -6.83
CA GLU A 581 33.45 26.03 -5.59
C GLU A 581 32.53 25.75 -4.39
N LYS A 582 31.35 26.41 -4.33
CA LYS A 582 30.36 26.17 -3.27
C LYS A 582 29.71 24.79 -3.33
N ILE A 583 29.28 24.38 -4.53
CA ILE A 583 28.73 23.04 -4.78
C ILE A 583 29.74 21.97 -4.33
N LEU A 584 31.03 22.19 -4.59
CA LEU A 584 32.10 21.27 -4.20
C LEU A 584 32.33 21.22 -2.69
N GLU A 585 32.24 22.35 -1.98
CA GLU A 585 32.29 22.35 -0.50
C GLU A 585 31.16 21.53 0.11
N GLU A 586 29.95 21.65 -0.43
CA GLU A 586 28.76 20.93 0.02
C GLU A 586 28.84 19.44 -0.31
N LEU A 587 29.31 19.10 -1.52
CA LEU A 587 29.58 17.73 -1.94
C LEU A 587 30.55 17.03 -0.98
N VAL A 588 31.67 17.66 -0.63
CA VAL A 588 32.67 17.07 0.27
C VAL A 588 32.14 16.91 1.71
N SER A 589 31.15 17.72 2.08
CA SER A 589 30.52 17.67 3.40
C SER A 589 29.31 16.72 3.47
N ASP A 590 28.91 16.12 2.35
CA ASP A 590 27.78 15.21 2.26
C ASP A 590 28.08 13.90 3.05
N PRO A 591 27.18 13.39 3.90
CA PRO A 591 27.41 12.15 4.65
C PRO A 591 27.65 10.92 3.76
N ASN A 592 27.16 10.95 2.52
CA ASN A 592 27.38 9.91 1.53
C ASN A 592 28.72 10.08 0.77
N PHE A 593 29.42 11.20 1.00
CA PHE A 593 30.77 11.42 0.50
C PHE A 593 31.77 10.70 1.40
N HIS A 594 32.33 9.61 0.91
CA HIS A 594 33.30 8.82 1.65
C HIS A 594 34.74 9.10 1.19
N GLU A 595 35.50 9.80 2.03
CA GLU A 595 36.95 9.93 1.87
C GLU A 595 37.64 8.64 2.36
N VAL A 596 38.27 7.88 1.46
CA VAL A 596 38.96 6.64 1.82
C VAL A 596 40.41 6.94 2.20
N HIS A 597 40.76 6.76 3.48
CA HIS A 597 42.16 6.82 3.94
C HIS A 597 42.85 5.46 3.80
N LEU A 598 43.98 5.43 3.08
CA LEU A 598 44.85 4.26 2.99
C LEU A 598 46.10 4.41 3.86
N SER A 599 46.41 3.36 4.62
CA SER A 599 47.62 3.29 5.43
C SER A 599 48.87 3.18 4.55
N ARG A 600 49.98 3.78 5.01
CA ARG A 600 51.25 3.96 4.29
C ARG A 600 51.75 2.65 3.64
N GLY A 601 51.54 2.50 2.34
CA GLY A 601 52.10 1.40 1.57
C GLY A 601 51.68 1.41 0.10
N LYS A 602 52.40 2.20 -0.73
CA LYS A 602 52.41 2.14 -2.21
C LYS A 602 51.04 1.98 -2.91
N GLY A 603 50.41 3.08 -3.27
CA GLY A 603 49.48 3.11 -4.41
C GLY A 603 48.30 4.08 -4.25
N LEU A 604 48.08 4.86 -5.32
CA LEU A 604 46.96 5.75 -5.66
C LEU A 604 45.75 5.84 -4.73
N SER A 605 45.34 7.08 -4.44
CA SER A 605 44.01 7.46 -3.92
C SER A 605 42.95 7.46 -5.03
N VAL A 606 41.73 7.03 -4.74
CA VAL A 606 40.56 7.10 -5.65
C VAL A 606 39.34 7.59 -4.87
N LEU A 607 38.55 8.49 -5.48
CA LEU A 607 37.23 8.92 -4.99
C LEU A 607 36.15 7.96 -5.51
N ILE A 608 35.33 7.41 -4.62
CA ILE A 608 34.23 6.50 -4.96
C ILE A 608 32.91 7.11 -4.47
N PHE A 609 31.91 7.17 -5.36
CA PHE A 609 30.52 7.43 -5.02
C PHE A 609 29.76 6.10 -5.08
N THR A 610 28.95 5.78 -4.07
CA THR A 610 28.06 4.61 -4.08
C THR A 610 26.66 5.03 -3.69
N ASP A 611 25.67 4.71 -4.52
CA ASP A 611 24.23 4.91 -4.24
C ASP A 611 23.59 3.62 -3.69
N ILE A 612 24.39 2.77 -3.03
CA ILE A 612 23.98 1.44 -2.58
C ILE A 612 24.05 1.45 -1.05
N GLY A 613 22.87 1.42 -0.42
CA GLY A 613 22.76 1.07 1.00
C GLY A 613 23.35 -0.33 1.22
N GLU A 614 24.21 -0.43 2.23
CA GLU A 614 25.03 -1.60 2.63
C GLU A 614 26.40 -1.72 1.93
N LEU A 615 27.38 -1.01 2.50
CA LEU A 615 28.79 -1.29 2.32
C LEU A 615 29.17 -2.52 3.16
N ASP A 616 28.96 -3.72 2.62
CA ASP A 616 29.72 -4.87 3.10
C ASP A 616 31.20 -4.68 2.74
N THR A 617 32.04 -4.82 3.74
CA THR A 617 33.49 -4.54 3.71
C THR A 617 34.19 -5.24 2.54
N ILE A 618 34.55 -4.49 1.49
CA ILE A 618 35.42 -5.00 0.42
C ILE A 618 36.86 -5.05 0.94
N HIS A 619 37.22 -6.13 1.60
CA HIS A 619 38.61 -6.44 1.92
C HIS A 619 39.32 -7.01 0.67
N GLY A 620 40.23 -6.21 0.09
CA GLY A 620 41.31 -6.73 -0.77
C GLY A 620 41.27 -6.42 -2.28
N ALA A 621 40.41 -5.52 -2.76
CA ALA A 621 40.41 -5.12 -4.17
C ALA A 621 41.34 -3.91 -4.43
N ALA A 622 42.13 -3.97 -5.52
CA ALA A 622 42.98 -2.86 -5.97
C ALA A 622 42.14 -1.68 -6.52
N PRO A 623 42.63 -0.44 -6.44
CA PRO A 623 41.84 0.76 -6.75
C PRO A 623 41.45 0.85 -8.24
N GLY A 624 40.15 1.02 -8.53
CA GLY A 624 39.58 1.23 -9.87
C GLY A 624 39.32 2.71 -10.18
N LEU A 625 39.18 3.07 -11.46
CA LEU A 625 39.02 4.45 -11.94
C LEU A 625 37.73 4.54 -12.78
N ILE A 626 36.90 5.56 -12.55
CA ILE A 626 35.54 5.68 -13.12
C ILE A 626 35.49 6.83 -14.14
N VAL A 627 35.06 6.57 -15.37
CA VAL A 627 34.83 7.59 -16.43
C VAL A 627 33.65 7.19 -17.33
N ASP A 628 32.79 8.16 -17.67
CA ASP A 628 31.65 8.03 -18.59
C ASP A 628 32.04 8.25 -20.08
N SER A 629 31.48 7.43 -20.99
CA SER A 629 31.43 7.73 -22.43
C SER A 629 30.13 7.24 -23.11
N ASN A 630 29.07 8.05 -23.06
CA ASN A 630 27.92 7.91 -23.99
C ASN A 630 28.17 8.63 -25.34
N GLU A 631 29.02 8.07 -26.20
CA GLU A 631 28.95 8.30 -27.66
C GLU A 631 29.01 6.95 -28.38
N ARG A 632 27.90 6.57 -29.03
CA ARG A 632 27.93 5.54 -30.08
C ARG A 632 28.82 6.05 -31.21
N LEU A 633 30.08 5.60 -31.23
CA LEU A 633 31.01 5.80 -32.32
C LEU A 633 30.38 5.30 -33.62
N SER A 634 29.84 6.23 -34.41
CA SER A 634 29.41 5.99 -35.78
C SER A 634 30.62 5.47 -36.56
N GLY A 635 30.59 4.17 -36.86
CA GLY A 635 31.46 3.42 -37.76
C GLY A 635 32.71 4.14 -38.28
N LYS A 636 33.80 4.12 -37.51
CA LYS A 636 35.19 4.02 -38.01
C LYS A 636 36.13 3.67 -36.85
N ARG A 637 36.87 2.56 -37.00
CA ARG A 637 37.92 2.13 -36.06
C ARG A 637 39.04 3.16 -36.03
N VAL A 638 39.30 3.76 -34.87
CA VAL A 638 40.55 4.48 -34.62
C VAL A 638 41.50 3.51 -33.93
N PHE A 639 42.53 3.08 -34.65
CA PHE A 639 43.63 2.29 -34.09
C PHE A 639 44.63 3.25 -33.43
N PHE A 640 44.71 3.26 -32.11
CA PHE A 640 45.83 3.87 -31.40
C PHE A 640 46.97 2.84 -31.30
N LYS A 641 48.02 3.07 -32.10
CA LYS A 641 49.31 2.38 -32.03
C LYS A 641 50.02 2.80 -30.75
N ASP A 642 49.89 1.99 -29.70
CA ASP A 642 51.00 1.27 -29.08
C ASP A 642 50.48 0.52 -27.83
N GLY A 643 50.24 -0.78 -28.01
CA GLY A 643 50.22 -1.76 -26.91
C GLY A 643 48.93 -1.95 -26.11
N LEU A 644 47.80 -2.29 -26.74
CA LEU A 644 46.67 -2.95 -26.07
C LEU A 644 46.08 -4.03 -27.00
N SER A 645 46.27 -5.30 -26.64
CA SER A 645 45.62 -6.45 -27.29
C SER A 645 44.45 -6.92 -26.45
N LYS A 646 43.25 -6.95 -27.04
CA LYS A 646 42.07 -7.60 -26.44
C LYS A 646 42.08 -9.06 -26.89
N GLU A 647 42.23 -10.02 -25.99
CA GLU A 647 41.76 -11.37 -26.26
C GLU A 647 40.34 -11.53 -25.70
N PRO A 648 39.41 -12.16 -26.42
CA PRO A 648 38.07 -12.41 -25.93
C PRO A 648 38.06 -13.65 -25.03
N SER A 649 37.60 -13.53 -23.79
CA SER A 649 37.22 -14.69 -22.99
C SER A 649 35.69 -14.82 -23.00
N ASP A 650 35.22 -15.95 -23.52
CA ASP A 650 33.82 -16.35 -23.56
C ASP A 650 33.33 -16.82 -22.18
N THR A 651 33.03 -15.89 -21.27
CA THR A 651 32.15 -16.15 -20.10
C THR A 651 31.60 -14.83 -19.57
N LEU A 652 30.28 -14.65 -19.68
CA LEU A 652 29.51 -13.52 -19.16
C LEU A 652 29.45 -13.56 -17.61
N SER A 653 30.27 -12.77 -16.96
CA SER A 653 29.92 -12.09 -15.71
C SER A 653 30.41 -10.64 -15.84
N GLU A 654 29.46 -9.69 -15.86
CA GLU A 654 29.68 -8.30 -16.23
C GLU A 654 30.57 -7.56 -15.22
N ARG A 655 31.88 -7.60 -15.46
CA ARG A 655 32.82 -6.57 -15.03
C ARG A 655 33.67 -6.21 -16.24
N ASP A 656 33.36 -5.08 -16.88
CA ASP A 656 34.26 -4.56 -17.88
C ASP A 656 35.61 -4.23 -17.21
N THR A 657 36.71 -4.56 -17.86
CA THR A 657 38.05 -4.25 -17.37
C THR A 657 38.81 -3.43 -18.41
N ILE A 658 39.60 -2.46 -17.96
CA ILE A 658 40.47 -1.65 -18.80
C ILE A 658 41.91 -2.00 -18.44
N CYS A 659 42.75 -2.25 -19.45
CA CYS A 659 44.17 -2.55 -19.25
C CYS A 659 45.01 -1.29 -19.49
N ILE A 660 45.85 -0.92 -18.52
CA ILE A 660 46.76 0.23 -18.62
C ILE A 660 48.18 -0.25 -18.26
N LYS A 661 49.12 -0.10 -19.19
CA LYS A 661 50.53 -0.56 -19.04
C LYS A 661 50.65 -2.01 -18.54
N GLY A 662 49.77 -2.90 -19.02
CA GLY A 662 49.80 -4.33 -18.72
C GLY A 662 49.20 -4.72 -17.36
N ARG A 663 48.43 -3.83 -16.71
CA ARG A 663 47.63 -4.15 -15.51
C ARG A 663 46.15 -3.90 -15.80
N GLU A 664 45.30 -4.81 -15.32
CA GLU A 664 43.84 -4.75 -15.47
C GLU A 664 43.18 -4.01 -14.30
N TYR A 665 42.21 -3.17 -14.62
CA TYR A 665 41.44 -2.38 -13.67
C TYR A 665 39.94 -2.59 -13.92
N PRO A 666 39.13 -2.82 -12.86
CA PRO A 666 37.68 -2.91 -13.00
C PRO A 666 37.04 -1.57 -13.38
N PHE A 667 36.06 -1.61 -14.28
CA PHE A 667 35.24 -0.49 -14.76
C PHE A 667 33.88 -0.51 -14.08
N TYR A 668 33.37 0.68 -13.73
CA TYR A 668 32.00 0.88 -13.22
C TYR A 668 31.36 2.05 -13.97
N GLN A 669 30.09 1.88 -14.37
CA GLN A 669 29.31 2.88 -15.08
C GLN A 669 28.61 3.82 -14.07
N LEU A 670 28.66 5.13 -14.30
CA LEU A 670 27.95 6.12 -13.48
C LEU A 670 26.48 6.23 -13.91
N PRO A 671 25.56 6.68 -13.02
CA PRO A 671 24.20 7.06 -13.40
C PRO A 671 24.19 8.17 -14.47
N ASP A 672 23.18 8.15 -15.35
CA ASP A 672 23.09 8.97 -16.57
C ASP A 672 23.09 10.51 -16.38
N ILE A 673 23.16 11.02 -15.15
CA ILE A 673 23.06 12.45 -14.83
C ILE A 673 24.23 12.86 -13.90
N MET A 674 25.42 13.03 -14.48
CA MET A 674 26.57 13.67 -13.83
C MET A 674 27.56 14.29 -14.86
N PRO A 675 28.51 15.14 -14.43
CA PRO A 675 28.76 16.46 -15.03
C PRO A 675 29.71 16.53 -16.25
N ASP A 676 29.80 17.71 -16.89
CA ASP A 676 30.68 17.96 -18.05
C ASP A 676 32.16 18.13 -17.67
N LEU A 677 33.01 18.28 -18.68
CA LEU A 677 34.46 18.40 -18.51
C LEU A 677 34.87 19.62 -17.67
N ASP A 678 34.07 20.69 -17.66
CA ASP A 678 34.38 21.94 -16.97
C ASP A 678 34.22 21.79 -15.45
N PHE A 679 33.18 21.09 -14.99
CA PHE A 679 33.04 20.73 -13.57
C PHE A 679 34.25 19.93 -13.07
N TYR A 680 34.64 18.88 -13.80
CA TYR A 680 35.78 18.05 -13.41
C TYR A 680 37.11 18.83 -13.45
N THR A 681 37.23 19.81 -14.34
CA THR A 681 38.39 20.71 -14.40
C THR A 681 38.49 21.60 -13.15
N GLU A 682 37.36 22.10 -12.64
CA GLU A 682 37.35 22.89 -11.40
C GLU A 682 37.53 22.04 -10.14
N VAL A 683 36.98 20.82 -10.09
CA VAL A 683 37.30 19.83 -9.05
C VAL A 683 38.83 19.65 -8.95
N LEU A 684 39.51 19.52 -10.09
CA LEU A 684 40.96 19.36 -10.11
C LEU A 684 41.73 20.61 -9.73
N ARG A 685 41.26 21.81 -10.12
CA ARG A 685 41.88 23.07 -9.70
C ARG A 685 41.73 23.28 -8.19
N PHE A 686 40.57 22.96 -7.62
CA PHE A 686 40.32 23.00 -6.19
C PHE A 686 41.23 22.04 -5.44
N LEU A 687 41.28 20.77 -5.85
CA LEU A 687 42.17 19.76 -5.27
C LEU A 687 43.66 20.13 -5.43
N SER A 688 44.04 20.74 -6.56
CA SER A 688 45.40 21.23 -6.82
C SER A 688 45.81 22.40 -5.92
N LYS A 689 44.89 23.34 -5.65
CA LYS A 689 45.09 24.42 -4.66
C LYS A 689 45.36 23.85 -3.27
N GLN A 690 44.61 22.81 -2.86
CA GLN A 690 44.79 22.12 -1.57
C GLN A 690 46.13 21.35 -1.49
N SER A 691 46.72 20.97 -2.62
CA SER A 691 47.90 20.09 -2.70
C SER A 691 49.20 20.76 -3.16
N GLY A 692 49.28 22.09 -3.13
CA GLY A 692 50.56 22.81 -3.29
C GLY A 692 50.92 23.25 -4.71
N GLY A 693 49.94 23.38 -5.62
CA GLY A 693 50.10 24.21 -6.82
C GLY A 693 50.56 23.50 -8.09
N VAL A 694 49.90 22.40 -8.47
CA VAL A 694 50.10 21.74 -9.79
C VAL A 694 49.14 22.34 -10.82
N SER A 695 49.64 23.14 -11.76
CA SER A 695 48.81 23.69 -12.84
C SER A 695 48.43 22.60 -13.86
N ILE A 696 47.16 22.21 -13.89
CA ILE A 696 46.63 21.25 -14.87
C ILE A 696 45.61 21.95 -15.76
N ARG A 697 45.79 21.78 -17.06
CA ARG A 697 44.86 22.23 -18.09
C ARG A 697 44.21 20.98 -18.68
N CYS A 698 42.89 20.90 -18.62
CA CYS A 698 42.12 19.80 -19.17
C CYS A 698 41.44 20.32 -20.43
N ASP A 699 41.92 19.88 -21.59
CA ASP A 699 41.34 20.24 -22.88
C ASP A 699 40.43 19.09 -23.39
N ASP A 700 40.48 17.91 -22.75
CA ASP A 700 39.63 16.74 -23.00
C ASP A 700 39.57 15.79 -21.78
N LYS A 701 38.69 14.77 -21.85
CA LYS A 701 38.51 13.75 -20.79
C LYS A 701 39.79 12.95 -20.48
N TYR A 702 40.76 12.90 -21.39
CA TYR A 702 42.03 12.18 -21.21
C TYR A 702 43.09 13.02 -20.50
N SER A 703 43.09 14.34 -20.70
CA SER A 703 43.93 15.29 -19.97
C SER A 703 43.44 15.50 -18.52
N LEU A 704 42.14 15.30 -18.27
CA LEU A 704 41.57 15.14 -16.92
C LEU A 704 42.16 13.96 -16.14
N LEU A 705 42.16 12.78 -16.78
CA LEU A 705 42.75 11.54 -16.26
C LEU A 705 44.25 11.70 -15.97
N TYR A 706 44.98 12.35 -16.87
CA TYR A 706 46.41 12.64 -16.71
C TYR A 706 46.67 13.61 -15.56
N GLY A 707 45.82 14.63 -15.38
CA GLY A 707 45.88 15.59 -14.30
C GLY A 707 45.67 14.98 -12.91
N LEU A 708 44.63 14.15 -12.77
CA LEU A 708 44.37 13.34 -11.56
C LEU A 708 45.60 12.52 -11.18
N CYS A 709 46.19 11.82 -12.16
CA CYS A 709 47.41 11.06 -11.94
C CYS A 709 48.63 11.93 -11.57
N GLN A 710 48.76 13.15 -12.12
CA GLN A 710 49.87 14.06 -11.81
C GLN A 710 49.77 14.68 -10.41
N ILE A 711 48.57 15.07 -9.95
CA ILE A 711 48.35 15.55 -8.58
C ILE A 711 48.72 14.43 -7.59
N SER A 712 48.25 13.21 -7.83
CA SER A 712 48.64 12.04 -7.03
C SER A 712 50.14 11.73 -7.10
N TYR A 713 50.85 12.10 -8.17
CA TYR A 713 52.28 11.87 -8.32
C TYR A 713 53.15 12.94 -7.63
N ASN A 714 52.77 14.22 -7.69
CA ASN A 714 53.56 15.33 -7.12
C ASN A 714 53.38 15.51 -5.60
N ILE A 715 52.30 14.97 -5.02
CA ILE A 715 52.10 14.91 -3.55
C ILE A 715 52.97 13.81 -2.90
N ASN A 716 53.59 12.92 -3.68
CA ASN A 716 54.40 11.78 -3.21
C ASN A 716 55.90 12.04 -3.20
#